data_AF-A0A3M1E2C2-F1
#
_entry.id   AF-A0A3M1E2C2-F1
#
_cell.length_a   1.000
_cell.length_b   1.000
_cell.length_c   1.000
_cell.angle_alpha   90.00
_cell.angle_beta   90.00
_cell.angle_gamma   90.00
#
_symmetry.space_group_name_H-M   'P 1'
#
loop_
_entity.id
_entity.type
_entity.pdbx_description
1 polymer ?
#
loop_
_entity_poly.entity_id
_entity_poly.type
_entity_poly.pdbx_seq_one_letter_code
_entity_poly.pdbx_strand_id
1 'polypeptide(L)'
;MSSGVYEERGGRRLRIRAIDVMVLGAIAGLAVYRGATGAAAARPVAESSAFAKAVNLEPLNARAVQADGRIRSFESHAKTYMGYVSGPRKIHGQSYGFTYLDLMFRPETYDDVELIYVKNKLVRERILEAAAELPGMDGERIAFMRRSGLIPPRVFRSPKVAELLERLGRDLIRTAKAVDAIQSALHVSDAGFLASSLRMVAPPTGERDKPWLSVTDLLGAGGAPRDDMHAGVESMQPIPGLDPAFRKEIAGAWRALEQAWRAEDADGANRAIERIASLVPTISPQLYPEPGRLAMESWYFRHNSMTWVWFFYLAAVVPLLMAVVYRWDGARKVGMALFSVAFGLHTMSLALRWYISGRWPNANMFEAVTTSAWFGGVAALLLEWWTRKTAFRNLFALGSAVMSMAALMAAYFLPAELDSSIRNKMAALNDVWLYIHTNMIIWSYAVIGLACIPALLLLRHRWCRAWDEGTIPKARLLLLPIAVAVFNYAGYRLLMHVLDDPARELSRSGLIGMSGAFWGAAMVLMLEASAAYARRQSGQTVERAAAGGAASVLRGGGTAWLQSKPTLGQVFDGATMILVELAFIMLWTGTVMGAIWADHSWGRPWGWDPKEVFALNTFIIFLILIHVRLKVRDKAFWTAVLAVVGFEVMMFNWIVVNFVITGLHSYA
;
A
#
# COMPACT_ATOMS: atom_id res chain seq x y z
N MET A 1 59.26 -35.07 -25.75
CA MET A 1 59.43 -35.47 -24.33
C MET A 1 59.74 -34.20 -23.56
N SER A 2 58.72 -33.51 -23.06
CA SER A 2 58.09 -33.64 -21.72
C SER A 2 58.52 -32.50 -20.78
N SER A 3 57.54 -31.64 -20.48
CA SER A 3 57.21 -31.09 -19.14
C SER A 3 58.28 -30.31 -18.36
N GLY A 4 58.12 -29.05 -17.93
CA GLY A 4 56.90 -28.35 -17.49
C GLY A 4 56.89 -28.29 -15.96
N VAL A 5 57.18 -27.11 -15.36
CA VAL A 5 56.79 -26.75 -13.99
C VAL A 5 56.68 -25.22 -13.91
N TYR A 6 55.45 -24.70 -13.87
CA TYR A 6 55.14 -23.38 -13.30
C TYR A 6 54.66 -23.63 -11.86
N GLU A 7 55.32 -22.95 -10.92
CA GLU A 7 55.09 -23.06 -9.49
C GLU A 7 53.89 -22.18 -9.07
N GLU A 8 52.73 -22.79 -8.76
CA GLU A 8 51.58 -22.10 -8.16
C GLU A 8 51.79 -21.92 -6.64
N ARG A 9 52.04 -20.69 -6.18
CA ARG A 9 51.87 -20.31 -4.76
C ARG A 9 50.45 -19.81 -4.48
N GLY A 10 49.61 -20.74 -4.02
CA GLY A 10 48.74 -20.58 -2.84
C GLY A 10 47.92 -19.30 -2.66
N GLY A 11 46.91 -19.08 -3.50
CA GLY A 11 45.79 -18.18 -3.18
C GLY A 11 44.66 -18.95 -2.46
N ARG A 12 44.48 -18.75 -1.14
CA ARG A 12 43.29 -19.23 -0.42
C ARG A 12 42.05 -18.54 -0.98
N ARG A 13 41.35 -19.19 -1.92
CA ARG A 13 40.00 -18.79 -2.33
C ARG A 13 39.06 -19.01 -1.13
N LEU A 14 38.52 -17.93 -0.57
CA LEU A 14 37.35 -18.00 0.32
C LEU A 14 36.21 -18.66 -0.46
N ARG A 15 36.00 -19.96 -0.27
CA ARG A 15 34.78 -20.66 -0.71
C ARG A 15 33.68 -20.34 0.29
N ILE A 16 33.02 -19.19 0.13
CA ILE A 16 31.72 -18.97 0.75
C ILE A 16 30.78 -20.02 0.15
N ARG A 17 30.34 -21.00 0.95
CA ARG A 17 29.45 -22.05 0.44
C ARG A 17 28.09 -21.39 0.24
N ALA A 18 27.39 -21.69 -0.84
CA ALA A 18 26.09 -21.08 -1.16
C ALA A 18 25.05 -21.23 -0.03
N ILE A 19 25.23 -22.25 0.82
CA ILE A 19 24.47 -22.46 2.07
C ILE A 19 24.68 -21.31 3.07
N ASP A 20 25.90 -20.79 3.21
CA ASP A 20 26.22 -19.70 4.12
C ASP A 20 25.50 -18.41 3.70
N VAL A 21 25.37 -18.17 2.39
CA VAL A 21 24.61 -17.03 1.84
C VAL A 21 23.11 -17.20 2.03
N MET A 22 22.58 -18.42 1.90
CA MET A 22 21.17 -18.72 2.17
C MET A 22 20.80 -18.53 3.64
N VAL A 23 21.67 -18.99 4.54
CA VAL A 23 21.50 -18.82 6.00
C VAL A 23 21.60 -17.34 6.37
N LEU A 24 22.56 -16.60 5.81
CA LEU A 24 22.66 -15.15 6.01
C LEU A 24 21.44 -14.39 5.45
N GLY A 25 20.91 -14.80 4.30
CA GLY A 25 19.71 -14.21 3.71
C GLY A 25 18.44 -14.47 4.54
N ALA A 26 18.29 -15.68 5.10
CA ALA A 26 17.20 -16.03 6.00
C ALA A 26 17.31 -15.30 7.34
N ILE A 27 18.52 -15.18 7.90
CA ILE A 27 18.79 -14.42 9.13
C ILE A 27 18.54 -12.93 8.91
N ALA A 28 18.97 -12.36 7.77
CA ALA A 28 18.68 -10.98 7.42
C ALA A 28 17.16 -10.74 7.23
N GLY A 29 16.44 -11.67 6.60
CA GLY A 29 14.99 -11.62 6.49
C GLY A 29 14.28 -11.67 7.85
N LEU A 30 14.76 -12.53 8.76
CA LEU A 30 14.23 -12.64 10.13
C LEU A 30 14.61 -11.43 11.01
N ALA A 31 15.78 -10.84 10.80
CA ALA A 31 16.24 -9.63 11.48
C ALA A 31 15.50 -8.39 10.97
N VAL A 32 15.20 -8.30 9.67
CA VAL A 32 14.31 -7.27 9.10
C VAL A 32 12.89 -7.48 9.62
N TYR A 33 12.41 -8.71 9.74
CA TYR A 33 11.11 -8.99 10.36
C TYR A 33 11.06 -8.52 11.82
N ARG A 34 12.05 -8.91 12.64
CA ARG A 34 12.15 -8.51 14.06
C ARG A 34 12.43 -7.03 14.26
N GLY A 35 13.19 -6.38 13.36
CA GLY A 35 13.46 -4.95 13.39
C GLY A 35 12.30 -4.09 12.86
N ALA A 36 11.49 -4.64 11.96
CA ALA A 36 10.26 -4.01 11.49
C ALA A 36 9.13 -4.13 12.52
N THR A 37 9.04 -5.24 13.25
CA THR A 37 8.14 -5.37 14.42
C THR A 37 8.69 -4.63 15.65
N GLY A 38 10.00 -4.40 15.70
CA GLY A 38 10.70 -3.65 16.74
C GLY A 38 10.87 -2.16 16.44
N ALA A 39 9.77 -1.40 16.34
CA ALA A 39 9.75 -0.07 16.96
C ALA A 39 8.30 0.45 17.07
N ALA A 40 7.77 0.39 18.28
CA ALA A 40 7.82 1.53 19.17
C ALA A 40 7.84 0.96 20.58
N ALA A 41 8.91 1.19 21.34
CA ALA A 41 8.82 1.14 22.78
C ALA A 41 7.93 2.34 23.18
N ALA A 42 6.62 2.12 23.07
CA ALA A 42 5.63 2.94 23.72
C ALA A 42 5.82 2.77 25.25
N ARG A 43 5.38 3.75 26.05
CA ARG A 43 4.95 3.44 27.43
C ARG A 43 4.16 2.12 27.39
N PRO A 44 4.26 1.25 28.41
CA PRO A 44 3.49 -0.01 28.41
C PRO A 44 2.07 0.35 28.00
N VAL A 45 1.68 -0.08 26.79
CA VAL A 45 0.32 0.08 26.29
C VAL A 45 -0.51 -0.49 27.40
N ALA A 46 -1.32 0.34 28.09
CA ALA A 46 -2.06 -0.13 29.25
C ALA A 46 -2.69 -1.46 28.85
N GLU A 47 -2.31 -2.53 29.55
CA GLU A 47 -2.62 -3.88 29.09
C GLU A 47 -4.12 -3.97 28.83
N SER A 48 -4.49 -4.62 27.73
CA SER A 48 -5.91 -4.90 27.46
C SER A 48 -6.54 -5.46 28.74
N SER A 49 -7.62 -4.82 29.19
CA SER A 49 -8.28 -5.16 30.46
C SER A 49 -8.65 -6.66 30.47
N ALA A 50 -8.75 -7.24 31.67
CA ALA A 50 -9.18 -8.63 31.80
C ALA A 50 -10.54 -8.86 31.10
N PHE A 51 -11.44 -7.89 31.22
CA PHE A 51 -12.71 -7.84 30.48
C PHE A 51 -12.50 -7.90 28.95
N ALA A 52 -11.66 -7.02 28.40
CA ALA A 52 -11.41 -6.98 26.96
C ALA A 52 -10.77 -8.26 26.38
N LYS A 53 -10.01 -9.00 27.19
CA LYS A 53 -9.47 -10.31 26.81
C LYS A 53 -10.52 -11.44 26.90
N ALA A 54 -11.51 -11.30 27.78
CA ALA A 54 -12.53 -12.32 28.05
C ALA A 54 -13.78 -12.21 27.13
N VAL A 55 -14.05 -11.04 26.55
CA VAL A 55 -15.16 -10.86 25.60
C VAL A 55 -14.88 -11.54 24.26
N ASN A 56 -15.78 -12.43 23.84
CA ASN A 56 -15.75 -13.14 22.58
C ASN A 56 -16.67 -12.47 21.54
N LEU A 57 -16.07 -11.75 20.60
CA LEU A 57 -16.78 -11.12 19.49
C LEU A 57 -16.95 -12.02 18.26
N GLU A 58 -16.42 -13.25 18.25
CA GLU A 58 -16.51 -14.14 17.10
C GLU A 58 -17.94 -14.37 16.58
N PRO A 59 -18.97 -14.56 17.44
CA PRO A 59 -20.35 -14.72 16.99
C PRO A 59 -20.90 -13.48 16.24
N LEU A 60 -20.37 -12.30 16.55
CA LEU A 60 -20.78 -11.01 15.97
C LEU A 60 -19.95 -10.63 14.74
N ASN A 61 -18.66 -10.98 14.71
CA ASN A 61 -17.69 -10.51 13.71
C ASN A 61 -18.07 -10.84 12.26
N ALA A 62 -18.78 -11.94 12.02
CA ALA A 62 -19.26 -12.35 10.71
C ALA A 62 -20.73 -11.93 10.43
N ARG A 63 -21.37 -11.16 11.31
CA ARG A 63 -22.74 -10.70 11.12
C ARG A 63 -22.80 -9.51 10.17
N ALA A 64 -23.90 -9.44 9.43
CA ALA A 64 -24.13 -8.43 8.42
C ALA A 64 -24.38 -7.06 9.05
N VAL A 65 -23.71 -6.04 8.50
CA VAL A 65 -23.94 -4.63 8.79
C VAL A 65 -24.07 -3.90 7.46
N GLN A 66 -25.13 -3.10 7.29
CA GLN A 66 -25.27 -2.24 6.13
C GLN A 66 -24.57 -0.89 6.38
N ALA A 67 -23.57 -0.57 5.56
CA ALA A 67 -22.87 0.71 5.61
C ALA A 67 -22.40 1.13 4.21
N ASP A 68 -22.43 2.42 3.91
CA ASP A 68 -22.03 3.02 2.62
C ASP A 68 -22.71 2.38 1.39
N GLY A 69 -23.98 1.99 1.52
CA GLY A 69 -24.74 1.36 0.43
C GLY A 69 -24.32 -0.09 0.13
N ARG A 70 -23.64 -0.76 1.05
CA ARG A 70 -23.24 -2.18 0.94
C ARG A 70 -23.45 -2.91 2.26
N ILE A 71 -23.74 -4.21 2.20
CA ILE A 71 -23.67 -5.11 3.34
C ILE A 71 -22.23 -5.67 3.50
N ARG A 72 -21.66 -5.51 4.68
CA ARG A 72 -20.32 -5.98 5.06
C ARG A 72 -20.36 -6.73 6.40
N SER A 73 -19.27 -7.36 6.81
CA SER A 73 -19.18 -7.99 8.13
C SER A 73 -18.98 -6.93 9.24
N PHE A 74 -19.41 -7.22 10.47
CA PHE A 74 -19.18 -6.34 11.62
C PHE A 74 -17.70 -6.03 11.84
N GLU A 75 -16.80 -7.00 11.66
CA GLU A 75 -15.35 -6.77 11.76
C GLU A 75 -14.86 -5.74 10.72
N SER A 76 -15.33 -5.85 9.47
CA SER A 76 -15.02 -4.93 8.38
C SER A 76 -15.57 -3.53 8.63
N HIS A 77 -16.80 -3.45 9.17
CA HIS A 77 -17.44 -2.21 9.63
C HIS A 77 -16.60 -1.53 10.72
N ALA A 78 -16.35 -2.23 11.82
CA ALA A 78 -15.59 -1.71 12.95
C ALA A 78 -14.18 -1.27 12.54
N LYS A 79 -13.46 -2.06 11.74
CA LYS A 79 -12.14 -1.68 11.20
C LYS A 79 -12.19 -0.39 10.37
N THR A 80 -13.23 -0.21 9.56
CA THR A 80 -13.39 0.99 8.73
C THR A 80 -13.58 2.24 9.60
N TYR A 81 -14.51 2.18 10.56
CA TYR A 81 -14.80 3.33 11.43
C TYR A 81 -13.66 3.63 12.40
N MET A 82 -13.07 2.61 13.02
CA MET A 82 -11.88 2.80 13.87
C MET A 82 -10.66 3.28 13.08
N GLY A 83 -10.59 2.97 11.78
CA GLY A 83 -9.60 3.53 10.86
C GLY A 83 -9.69 5.05 10.73
N TYR A 84 -10.89 5.65 10.81
CA TYR A 84 -11.05 7.11 10.87
C TYR A 84 -10.61 7.67 12.22
N VAL A 85 -10.86 6.95 13.31
CA VAL A 85 -10.60 7.39 14.68
C VAL A 85 -9.12 7.26 15.03
N SER A 86 -8.59 6.04 15.11
CA SER A 86 -7.22 5.75 15.58
C SER A 86 -6.23 5.42 14.44
N GLY A 87 -6.69 5.49 13.19
CA GLY A 87 -5.89 5.11 12.03
C GLY A 87 -5.59 3.60 12.05
N PRO A 88 -4.38 3.17 11.67
CA PRO A 88 -4.01 1.75 11.67
C PRO A 88 -3.67 1.20 13.06
N ARG A 89 -3.81 1.99 14.12
CA ARG A 89 -3.40 1.61 15.48
C ARG A 89 -4.58 1.03 16.24
N LYS A 90 -4.31 -0.09 16.92
CA LYS A 90 -5.21 -0.66 17.92
C LYS A 90 -5.01 0.07 19.24
N ILE A 91 -6.10 0.45 19.88
CA ILE A 91 -6.08 1.08 21.21
C ILE A 91 -5.99 -0.04 22.25
N HIS A 92 -5.05 0.06 23.20
CA HIS A 92 -4.80 -0.97 24.23
C HIS A 92 -4.58 -2.41 23.70
N GLY A 93 -4.17 -2.56 22.43
CA GLY A 93 -4.05 -3.87 21.77
C GLY A 93 -5.38 -4.58 21.50
N GLN A 94 -6.51 -3.91 21.73
CA GLN A 94 -7.86 -4.44 21.54
C GLN A 94 -8.19 -4.64 20.05
N SER A 95 -9.18 -5.49 19.77
CA SER A 95 -9.73 -5.61 18.41
C SER A 95 -10.51 -4.34 18.03
N TYR A 96 -10.60 -4.04 16.73
CA TYR A 96 -11.39 -2.89 16.28
C TYR A 96 -12.87 -3.03 16.65
N GLY A 97 -13.41 -4.25 16.61
CA GLY A 97 -14.76 -4.55 17.08
C GLY A 97 -14.97 -4.25 18.56
N PHE A 98 -13.98 -4.55 19.41
CA PHE A 98 -14.05 -4.23 20.83
C PHE A 98 -14.02 -2.72 21.05
N THR A 99 -13.03 -2.02 20.50
CA THR A 99 -12.93 -0.56 20.64
C THR A 99 -14.16 0.17 20.09
N TYR A 100 -14.77 -0.33 19.00
CA TYR A 100 -16.02 0.20 18.45
C TYR A 100 -17.17 0.11 19.47
N LEU A 101 -17.40 -1.07 20.06
CA LEU A 101 -18.47 -1.27 21.04
C LEU A 101 -18.17 -0.55 22.37
N ASP A 102 -16.90 -0.52 22.78
CA ASP A 102 -16.49 0.15 24.02
C ASP A 102 -16.65 1.67 23.91
N LEU A 103 -16.31 2.29 22.76
CA LEU A 103 -16.62 3.70 22.49
C LEU A 103 -18.13 3.97 22.44
N MET A 104 -18.91 3.03 21.93
CA MET A 104 -20.36 3.17 21.83
C MET A 104 -21.05 3.06 23.20
N PHE A 105 -20.61 2.13 24.05
CA PHE A 105 -21.24 1.89 25.36
C PHE A 105 -20.61 2.68 26.51
N ARG A 106 -19.32 3.01 26.43
CA ARG A 106 -18.55 3.67 27.49
C ARG A 106 -17.67 4.79 26.92
N PRO A 107 -18.22 5.78 26.21
CA PRO A 107 -17.42 6.86 25.63
C PRO A 107 -16.56 7.60 26.66
N GLU A 108 -17.01 7.67 27.92
CA GLU A 108 -16.32 8.32 29.03
C GLU A 108 -14.94 7.74 29.35
N THR A 109 -14.69 6.45 29.04
CA THR A 109 -13.38 5.82 29.29
C THR A 109 -12.31 6.31 28.33
N TYR A 110 -12.71 6.88 27.19
CA TYR A 110 -11.82 7.31 26.12
C TYR A 110 -11.56 8.81 26.08
N ASP A 111 -12.23 9.61 26.91
CA ASP A 111 -12.10 11.07 26.89
C ASP A 111 -10.66 11.55 27.15
N ASP A 112 -9.92 10.83 28.01
CA ASP A 112 -8.51 11.08 28.30
C ASP A 112 -7.56 10.00 27.73
N VAL A 113 -8.02 9.15 26.81
CA VAL A 113 -7.18 8.15 26.16
C VAL A 113 -6.69 8.71 24.83
N GLU A 114 -5.42 8.48 24.47
CA GLU A 114 -4.89 8.88 23.17
C GLU A 114 -5.57 8.10 22.03
N LEU A 115 -6.66 8.68 21.50
CA LEU A 115 -7.57 8.00 20.58
C LEU A 115 -7.48 8.54 19.15
N ILE A 116 -7.53 9.87 18.97
CA ILE A 116 -7.68 10.50 17.65
C ILE A 116 -6.34 10.57 16.94
N TYR A 117 -6.23 9.94 15.77
CA TYR A 117 -4.98 9.93 15.00
C TYR A 117 -4.83 11.17 14.10
N VAL A 118 -3.88 12.02 14.45
CA VAL A 118 -3.44 13.15 13.63
C VAL A 118 -2.21 12.77 12.80
N LYS A 119 -2.47 12.49 11.51
CA LYS A 119 -1.47 12.09 10.53
C LYS A 119 -0.52 13.22 10.13
N ASN A 120 -1.05 14.43 9.89
CA ASN A 120 -0.27 15.58 9.45
C ASN A 120 0.57 16.12 10.62
N LYS A 121 1.90 16.13 10.44
CA LYS A 121 2.85 16.52 11.49
C LYS A 121 2.76 18.00 11.84
N LEU A 122 2.64 18.88 10.85
CA LEU A 122 2.48 20.33 11.04
C LEU A 122 1.26 20.64 11.90
N VAL A 123 0.10 20.07 11.54
CA VAL A 123 -1.15 20.26 12.28
C VAL A 123 -1.02 19.69 13.69
N ARG A 124 -0.41 18.52 13.82
CA ARG A 124 -0.18 17.87 15.12
C ARG A 124 0.69 18.71 16.04
N GLU A 125 1.84 19.23 15.58
CA GLU A 125 2.70 20.06 16.43
C GLU A 125 1.97 21.32 16.89
N ARG A 126 1.25 22.01 16.00
CA ARG A 126 0.45 23.18 16.37
C ARG A 126 -0.63 22.86 17.41
N ILE A 127 -1.28 21.70 17.31
CA ILE A 127 -2.25 21.24 18.31
C ILE A 127 -1.55 21.00 19.65
N LEU A 128 -0.40 20.32 19.65
CA LEU A 128 0.34 20.02 20.87
C LEU A 128 0.88 21.28 21.56
N GLU A 129 1.31 22.28 20.80
CA GLU A 129 1.69 23.60 21.32
C GLU A 129 0.50 24.32 21.95
N ALA A 130 -0.66 24.33 21.29
CA ALA A 130 -1.87 24.91 21.84
C ALA A 130 -2.35 24.17 23.11
N ALA A 131 -2.17 22.85 23.13
CA ALA A 131 -2.60 21.96 24.21
C ALA A 131 -1.62 21.89 25.39
N ALA A 132 -0.40 22.43 25.27
CA ALA A 132 0.66 22.26 26.28
C ALA A 132 0.29 22.81 27.67
N GLU A 133 -0.59 23.80 27.73
CA GLU A 133 -1.07 24.42 28.98
C GLU A 133 -2.26 23.67 29.60
N LEU A 134 -2.78 22.64 28.94
CA LEU A 134 -3.93 21.87 29.45
C LEU A 134 -3.50 20.97 30.63
N PRO A 135 -4.37 20.76 31.63
CA PRO A 135 -4.09 19.84 32.73
C PRO A 135 -3.74 18.42 32.26
N GLY A 136 -2.70 17.82 32.86
CA GLY A 136 -2.27 16.45 32.55
C GLY A 136 -1.48 16.31 31.23
N MET A 137 -0.97 17.41 30.68
CA MET A 137 -0.07 17.46 29.52
C MET A 137 1.39 17.57 29.94
N ASP A 138 1.91 16.52 30.60
CA ASP A 138 3.33 16.45 30.93
C ASP A 138 4.21 16.28 29.68
N GLY A 139 5.51 16.58 29.81
CA GLY A 139 6.45 16.52 28.69
C GLY A 139 6.58 15.12 28.07
N GLU A 140 6.38 14.06 28.86
CA GLU A 140 6.46 12.67 28.38
C GLU A 140 5.24 12.30 27.53
N ARG A 141 4.04 12.71 27.93
CA ARG A 141 2.78 12.51 27.24
C ARG A 141 2.73 13.31 25.95
N ILE A 142 3.19 14.57 25.96
CA ILE A 142 3.39 15.37 24.74
C ILE A 142 4.37 14.67 23.78
N ALA A 143 5.49 14.16 24.28
CA ALA A 143 6.44 13.42 23.45
C ALA A 143 5.84 12.12 22.89
N PHE A 144 4.99 11.43 23.66
CA PHE A 144 4.24 10.27 23.17
C PHE A 144 3.28 10.67 22.04
N MET A 145 2.42 11.66 22.24
CA MET A 145 1.47 12.14 21.22
C MET A 145 2.19 12.62 19.96
N ARG A 146 3.34 13.29 20.11
CA ARG A 146 4.21 13.70 19.00
C ARG A 146 4.71 12.51 18.18
N ARG A 147 5.07 11.39 18.82
CA ARG A 147 5.57 10.17 18.13
C ARG A 147 4.45 9.30 17.58
N SER A 148 3.42 9.04 18.40
CA SER A 148 2.30 8.17 18.06
C SER A 148 1.32 8.85 17.11
N GLY A 149 1.18 10.17 17.19
CA GLY A 149 0.14 10.92 16.50
C GLY A 149 -1.25 10.75 17.09
N LEU A 150 -1.41 9.99 18.17
CA LEU A 150 -2.69 9.83 18.85
C LEU A 150 -2.85 10.97 19.87
N ILE A 151 -3.99 11.64 19.86
CA ILE A 151 -4.30 12.76 20.76
C ILE A 151 -5.64 12.47 21.46
N PRO A 152 -5.77 12.76 22.77
CA PRO A 152 -7.02 12.56 23.49
C PRO A 152 -8.17 13.44 22.97
N PRO A 153 -9.40 12.93 22.84
CA PRO A 153 -10.57 13.69 22.40
C PRO A 153 -10.79 15.00 23.16
N ARG A 154 -10.56 15.00 24.48
CA ARG A 154 -10.71 16.21 25.32
C ARG A 154 -9.88 17.40 24.86
N VAL A 155 -8.75 17.16 24.19
CA VAL A 155 -7.87 18.23 23.69
C VAL A 155 -8.58 19.07 22.64
N PHE A 156 -9.32 18.40 21.75
CA PHE A 156 -10.04 19.03 20.66
C PHE A 156 -11.29 19.78 21.12
N ARG A 157 -11.84 19.43 22.29
CA ARG A 157 -12.95 20.15 22.93
C ARG A 157 -12.48 21.44 23.64
N SER A 158 -11.18 21.66 23.77
CA SER A 158 -10.67 22.91 24.37
C SER A 158 -10.89 24.09 23.40
N PRO A 159 -11.35 25.27 23.90
CA PRO A 159 -11.61 26.42 23.04
C PRO A 159 -10.40 26.85 22.20
N LYS A 160 -9.20 26.79 22.80
CA LYS A 160 -7.93 27.16 22.16
C LYS A 160 -7.59 26.26 20.97
N VAL A 161 -7.82 24.95 21.07
CA VAL A 161 -7.58 24.01 19.97
C VAL A 161 -8.70 24.08 18.93
N ALA A 162 -9.95 24.30 19.35
CA ALA A 162 -11.07 24.47 18.42
C ALA A 162 -10.88 25.69 17.50
N GLU A 163 -10.50 26.85 18.06
CA GLU A 163 -10.19 28.06 17.28
C GLU A 163 -8.98 27.85 16.35
N LEU A 164 -7.96 27.13 16.83
CA LEU A 164 -6.81 26.76 16.02
C LEU A 164 -7.23 25.90 14.82
N LEU A 165 -8.08 24.89 15.02
CA LEU A 165 -8.56 24.03 13.93
C LEU A 165 -9.36 24.81 12.89
N GLU A 166 -10.21 25.76 13.32
CA GLU A 166 -10.95 26.62 12.39
C GLU A 166 -9.99 27.47 11.53
N ARG A 167 -8.94 28.04 12.16
CA ARG A 167 -7.90 28.77 11.43
C ARG A 167 -7.12 27.88 10.44
N LEU A 168 -6.75 26.66 10.85
CA LEU A 168 -6.05 25.71 10.00
C LEU A 168 -6.95 25.14 8.89
N GLY A 169 -8.26 25.05 9.10
CA GLY A 169 -9.23 24.60 8.11
C GLY A 169 -9.34 25.56 6.93
N ARG A 170 -9.04 26.86 7.12
CA ARG A 170 -9.06 27.88 6.06
C ARG A 170 -7.88 27.78 5.08
N ASP A 171 -6.78 27.12 5.44
CA ASP A 171 -5.66 26.86 4.52
C ASP A 171 -5.94 25.58 3.71
N LEU A 172 -6.60 25.78 2.57
CA LEU A 172 -7.03 24.73 1.64
C LEU A 172 -5.86 23.92 1.05
N ILE A 173 -4.64 24.44 1.06
CA ILE A 173 -3.49 23.80 0.41
C ILE A 173 -2.74 22.90 1.40
N ARG A 174 -2.53 23.36 2.64
CA ARG A 174 -1.60 22.69 3.56
C ARG A 174 -2.28 21.91 4.68
N THR A 175 -3.39 22.42 5.23
CA THR A 175 -3.92 21.92 6.51
C THR A 175 -5.39 21.54 6.49
N ALA A 176 -6.20 22.04 5.56
CA ALA A 176 -7.63 21.75 5.50
C ALA A 176 -7.95 20.24 5.52
N LYS A 177 -7.34 19.44 4.62
CA LYS A 177 -7.56 17.98 4.57
C LYS A 177 -7.27 17.28 5.91
N ALA A 178 -6.29 17.78 6.65
CA ALA A 178 -5.95 17.21 7.96
C ALA A 178 -6.96 17.62 9.04
N VAL A 179 -7.48 18.85 9.00
CA VAL A 179 -8.54 19.31 9.89
C VAL A 179 -9.84 18.55 9.62
N ASP A 180 -10.23 18.38 8.35
CA ASP A 180 -11.41 17.61 7.95
C ASP A 180 -11.34 16.16 8.46
N ALA A 181 -10.14 15.55 8.38
CA ALA A 181 -9.90 14.21 8.91
C ALA A 181 -10.06 14.15 10.44
N ILE A 182 -9.59 15.16 11.18
CA ILE A 182 -9.76 15.26 12.63
C ILE A 182 -11.24 15.41 12.98
N GLN A 183 -11.96 16.31 12.31
CA GLN A 183 -13.40 16.52 12.54
C GLN A 183 -14.20 15.26 12.23
N SER A 184 -13.87 14.57 11.14
CA SER A 184 -14.46 13.27 10.80
C SER A 184 -14.17 12.23 11.89
N ALA A 185 -12.95 12.16 12.40
CA ALA A 185 -12.56 11.25 13.48
C ALA A 185 -13.35 11.51 14.77
N LEU A 186 -13.50 12.79 15.15
CA LEU A 186 -14.28 13.20 16.31
C LEU A 186 -15.76 12.84 16.16
N HIS A 187 -16.34 13.12 14.98
CA HIS A 187 -17.73 12.76 14.68
C HIS A 187 -17.95 11.24 14.71
N VAL A 188 -17.03 10.47 14.11
CA VAL A 188 -17.11 9.00 14.10
C VAL A 188 -16.93 8.41 15.50
N SER A 189 -16.13 9.03 16.36
CA SER A 189 -15.93 8.56 17.75
C SER A 189 -17.13 8.80 18.66
N ASP A 190 -18.14 9.56 18.22
CA ASP A 190 -19.35 9.81 19.00
C ASP A 190 -20.19 8.54 19.17
N ALA A 191 -20.64 8.27 20.39
CA ALA A 191 -21.40 7.07 20.72
C ALA A 191 -22.75 7.00 19.97
N GLY A 192 -23.43 8.13 19.80
CA GLY A 192 -24.70 8.21 19.06
C GLY A 192 -24.50 7.94 17.57
N PHE A 193 -23.42 8.46 16.99
CA PHE A 193 -23.04 8.14 15.61
C PHE A 193 -22.69 6.64 15.44
N LEU A 194 -21.91 6.05 16.34
CA LEU A 194 -21.57 4.62 16.29
C LEU A 194 -22.81 3.73 16.43
N ALA A 195 -23.75 4.09 17.31
CA ALA A 195 -24.99 3.34 17.50
C ALA A 195 -25.95 3.45 16.29
N SER A 196 -26.05 4.63 15.69
CA SER A 196 -26.90 4.87 14.50
C SER A 196 -26.30 4.33 13.20
N SER A 197 -24.98 4.23 13.11
CA SER A 197 -24.27 3.62 11.98
C SER A 197 -24.24 2.08 12.05
N LEU A 198 -24.49 1.48 13.22
CA LEU A 198 -24.57 0.03 13.40
C LEU A 198 -25.92 -0.52 12.92
N ARG A 199 -26.10 -0.57 11.59
CA ARG A 199 -27.33 -1.02 10.92
C ARG A 199 -27.30 -2.52 10.65
N MET A 200 -27.77 -3.29 11.62
CA MET A 200 -27.69 -4.76 11.59
C MET A 200 -29.00 -5.45 11.23
N VAL A 201 -30.14 -4.78 11.37
CA VAL A 201 -31.45 -5.41 11.17
C VAL A 201 -32.02 -5.03 9.80
N ALA A 202 -32.15 -6.01 8.92
CA ALA A 202 -32.74 -5.80 7.60
C ALA A 202 -34.21 -5.33 7.70
N PRO A 203 -34.72 -4.56 6.72
CA PRO A 203 -36.10 -4.13 6.66
C PRO A 203 -37.08 -5.32 6.84
N PRO A 204 -37.95 -5.29 7.86
CA PRO A 204 -38.91 -6.36 8.11
C PRO A 204 -39.91 -6.56 6.97
N THR A 205 -40.14 -5.52 6.17
CA THR A 205 -41.01 -5.55 4.98
C THR A 205 -40.39 -6.28 3.77
N GLY A 206 -39.09 -6.62 3.83
CA GLY A 206 -38.39 -7.33 2.75
C GLY A 206 -37.91 -6.45 1.59
N GLU A 207 -38.05 -5.13 1.70
CA GLU A 207 -37.61 -4.16 0.68
C GLU A 207 -36.08 -4.05 0.63
N ARG A 208 -35.49 -4.19 -0.56
CA ARG A 208 -34.03 -4.21 -0.76
C ARG A 208 -33.36 -2.83 -0.73
N ASP A 209 -34.10 -1.79 -1.11
CA ASP A 209 -33.56 -0.44 -1.29
C ASP A 209 -33.68 0.43 -0.02
N LYS A 210 -34.36 -0.08 1.02
CA LYS A 210 -34.50 0.61 2.30
C LYS A 210 -33.24 0.43 3.15
N PRO A 211 -32.85 1.48 3.90
CA PRO A 211 -31.80 1.35 4.89
C PRO A 211 -32.19 0.33 5.95
N TRP A 212 -31.23 -0.49 6.36
CA TRP A 212 -31.36 -1.39 7.50
C TRP A 212 -31.52 -0.57 8.78
N LEU A 213 -32.28 -1.13 9.71
CA LEU A 213 -32.54 -0.53 11.01
C LEU A 213 -31.26 -0.57 11.86
N SER A 214 -30.99 0.56 12.49
CA SER A 214 -29.90 0.73 13.45
C SER A 214 -30.28 0.19 14.83
N VAL A 215 -29.28 0.03 15.70
CA VAL A 215 -29.54 -0.29 17.11
C VAL A 215 -30.41 0.78 17.77
N THR A 216 -30.21 2.06 17.42
CA THR A 216 -31.02 3.17 17.94
C THR A 216 -32.49 3.05 17.54
N ASP A 217 -32.79 2.63 16.30
CA ASP A 217 -34.19 2.45 15.84
C ASP A 217 -34.89 1.32 16.62
N LEU A 218 -34.13 0.28 16.97
CA LEU A 218 -34.62 -0.89 17.69
C LEU A 218 -34.82 -0.65 19.18
N LEU A 219 -34.09 0.28 19.78
CA LEU A 219 -34.20 0.60 21.21
C LEU A 219 -35.30 1.63 21.52
N GLY A 220 -35.89 2.26 20.50
CA GLY A 220 -36.75 3.44 20.66
C GLY A 220 -35.88 4.68 20.87
N ALA A 221 -36.45 5.88 21.04
CA ALA A 221 -35.71 7.13 21.27
C ALA A 221 -34.95 7.16 22.63
N GLY A 222 -34.06 6.20 22.86
CA GLY A 222 -33.08 6.17 23.95
C GLY A 222 -31.75 6.83 23.58
N GLY A 223 -31.69 7.51 22.42
CA GLY A 223 -30.54 8.30 21.96
C GLY A 223 -30.76 9.81 21.95
N ALA A 224 -31.96 10.31 22.25
CA ALA A 224 -32.17 11.74 22.49
C ALA A 224 -31.61 12.09 23.88
N PRO A 225 -31.02 13.29 24.07
CA PRO A 225 -30.67 13.77 25.40
C PRO A 225 -31.87 13.59 26.34
N ARG A 226 -31.66 13.02 27.53
CA ARG A 226 -32.68 12.98 28.58
C ARG A 226 -32.78 14.37 29.18
N ASP A 227 -33.45 15.28 28.48
CA ASP A 227 -33.88 16.56 29.01
C ASP A 227 -35.34 16.46 29.48
N ASP A 228 -35.73 17.38 30.36
CA ASP A 228 -37.04 17.37 31.02
C ASP A 228 -38.21 17.50 30.02
N MET A 229 -37.94 17.92 28.78
CA MET A 229 -38.92 18.01 27.69
C MET A 229 -39.27 16.66 27.04
N HIS A 230 -38.50 15.61 27.29
CA HIS A 230 -38.71 14.27 26.74
C HIS A 230 -39.06 13.21 27.79
N ALA A 231 -39.25 13.63 29.04
CA ALA A 231 -39.79 12.79 30.12
C ALA A 231 -41.27 12.44 29.85
N GLY A 232 -41.51 11.31 29.18
CA GLY A 232 -42.86 10.75 28.97
C GLY A 232 -43.18 10.26 27.56
N VAL A 233 -42.29 10.44 26.58
CA VAL A 233 -42.49 9.88 25.23
C VAL A 233 -41.82 8.51 25.11
N GLU A 234 -42.33 7.53 25.86
CA GLU A 234 -42.01 6.11 25.64
C GLU A 234 -42.85 5.48 24.50
N SER A 235 -43.41 6.29 23.58
CA SER A 235 -44.10 5.74 22.42
C SER A 235 -43.09 5.33 21.35
N MET A 236 -42.61 4.11 21.50
CA MET A 236 -41.83 3.43 20.50
C MET A 236 -42.67 3.29 19.23
N GLN A 237 -42.53 4.22 18.29
CA GLN A 237 -43.24 4.21 17.00
C GLN A 237 -43.18 2.79 16.41
N PRO A 238 -44.32 2.18 16.05
CA PRO A 238 -44.35 0.81 15.54
C PRO A 238 -43.53 0.73 14.24
N ILE A 239 -42.60 -0.22 14.18
CA ILE A 239 -41.82 -0.48 12.97
C ILE A 239 -42.68 -1.37 12.06
N PRO A 240 -43.06 -0.91 10.86
CA PRO A 240 -43.90 -1.70 9.96
C PRO A 240 -43.25 -3.05 9.63
N GLY A 241 -44.03 -4.13 9.78
CA GLY A 241 -43.60 -5.50 9.46
C GLY A 241 -42.78 -6.23 10.54
N LEU A 242 -42.50 -5.60 11.69
CA LEU A 242 -41.81 -6.26 12.80
C LEU A 242 -42.78 -6.56 13.95
N ASP A 243 -42.84 -7.82 14.37
CA ASP A 243 -43.63 -8.23 15.54
C ASP A 243 -43.14 -7.47 16.81
N PRO A 244 -44.02 -6.79 17.56
CA PRO A 244 -43.63 -6.06 18.77
C PRO A 244 -42.98 -6.91 19.85
N ALA A 245 -43.39 -8.18 20.01
CA ALA A 245 -42.77 -9.07 21.00
C ALA A 245 -41.33 -9.43 20.60
N PHE A 246 -41.13 -9.77 19.34
CA PHE A 246 -39.81 -10.01 18.78
C PHE A 246 -38.90 -8.77 18.81
N ARG A 247 -39.44 -7.56 18.56
CA ARG A 247 -38.69 -6.30 18.74
C ARG A 247 -38.23 -6.11 20.18
N LYS A 248 -39.11 -6.38 21.16
CA LYS A 248 -38.78 -6.28 22.59
C LYS A 248 -37.67 -7.26 22.97
N GLU A 249 -37.66 -8.45 22.37
CA GLU A 249 -36.63 -9.45 22.59
C GLU A 249 -35.24 -8.99 22.10
N ILE A 250 -35.16 -8.47 20.87
CA ILE A 250 -33.91 -7.94 20.31
C ILE A 250 -33.43 -6.73 21.12
N ALA A 251 -34.34 -5.80 21.43
CA ALA A 251 -34.03 -4.64 22.26
C ALA A 251 -33.54 -5.07 23.65
N GLY A 252 -34.14 -6.12 24.23
CA GLY A 252 -33.72 -6.72 25.49
C GLY A 252 -32.30 -7.29 25.42
N ALA A 253 -31.94 -7.97 24.34
CA ALA A 253 -30.60 -8.51 24.13
C ALA A 253 -29.53 -7.40 24.00
N TRP A 254 -29.84 -6.30 23.28
CA TRP A 254 -28.95 -5.13 23.19
C TRP A 254 -28.79 -4.40 24.53
N ARG A 255 -29.87 -4.23 25.30
CA ARG A 255 -29.80 -3.64 26.64
C ARG A 255 -29.01 -4.52 27.61
N ALA A 256 -29.17 -5.84 27.54
CA ALA A 256 -28.38 -6.78 28.32
C ALA A 256 -26.89 -6.70 27.97
N LEU A 257 -26.57 -6.54 26.68
CA LEU A 257 -25.19 -6.30 26.24
C LEU A 257 -24.63 -5.00 26.81
N GLU A 258 -25.34 -3.88 26.69
CA GLU A 258 -24.90 -2.59 27.24
C GLU A 258 -24.68 -2.67 28.75
N GLN A 259 -25.63 -3.25 29.49
CA GLN A 259 -25.54 -3.38 30.95
C GLN A 259 -24.35 -4.24 31.36
N ALA A 260 -24.17 -5.41 30.73
CA ALA A 260 -23.03 -6.28 31.01
C ALA A 260 -21.70 -5.60 30.64
N TRP A 261 -21.67 -4.82 29.55
CA TRP A 261 -20.49 -4.11 29.10
C TRP A 261 -20.09 -2.98 30.06
N ARG A 262 -21.05 -2.19 30.52
CA ARG A 262 -20.84 -1.14 31.54
C ARG A 262 -20.44 -1.72 32.90
N ALA A 263 -20.94 -2.92 33.23
CA ALA A 263 -20.58 -3.64 34.45
C ALA A 263 -19.26 -4.43 34.34
N GLU A 264 -18.61 -4.44 33.16
CA GLU A 264 -17.44 -5.28 32.87
C GLU A 264 -17.68 -6.79 33.11
N ASP A 265 -18.92 -7.26 32.98
CA ASP A 265 -19.31 -8.67 33.03
C ASP A 265 -19.12 -9.34 31.67
N ALA A 266 -17.98 -10.00 31.48
CA ALA A 266 -17.64 -10.68 30.23
C ALA A 266 -18.61 -11.82 29.89
N ASP A 267 -19.07 -12.59 30.88
CA ASP A 267 -19.97 -13.72 30.66
C ASP A 267 -21.36 -13.23 30.25
N GLY A 268 -21.85 -12.16 30.89
CA GLY A 268 -23.06 -11.46 30.49
C GLY A 268 -22.98 -10.91 29.06
N ALA A 269 -21.86 -10.26 28.72
CA ALA A 269 -21.64 -9.71 27.39
C ALA A 269 -21.60 -10.82 26.32
N ASN A 270 -20.90 -11.92 26.59
CA ASN A 270 -20.79 -13.07 25.68
C ASN A 270 -22.16 -13.71 25.39
N ARG A 271 -22.98 -13.93 26.43
CA ARG A 271 -24.35 -14.45 26.26
C ARG A 271 -25.23 -13.50 25.43
N ALA A 272 -25.12 -12.19 25.68
CA ALA A 272 -25.89 -11.20 24.93
C ALA A 272 -25.44 -11.11 23.46
N ILE A 273 -24.14 -11.18 23.20
CA ILE A 273 -23.56 -11.24 21.84
C ILE A 273 -24.07 -12.46 21.08
N GLU A 274 -24.04 -13.65 21.69
CA GLU A 274 -24.56 -14.87 21.08
C GLU A 274 -26.07 -14.77 20.80
N ARG A 275 -26.82 -14.14 21.70
CA ARG A 275 -28.25 -13.92 21.52
C ARG A 275 -28.53 -12.97 20.35
N ILE A 276 -27.84 -11.83 20.27
CA ILE A 276 -27.98 -10.89 19.15
C ILE A 276 -27.60 -11.58 17.83
N ALA A 277 -26.47 -12.30 17.82
CA ALA A 277 -25.97 -13.00 16.64
C ALA A 277 -26.92 -14.09 16.11
N SER A 278 -27.73 -14.70 16.98
CA SER A 278 -28.74 -15.70 16.60
C SER A 278 -30.09 -15.08 16.20
N LEU A 279 -30.51 -13.97 16.82
CA LEU A 279 -31.81 -13.33 16.55
C LEU A 279 -31.80 -12.45 15.28
N VAL A 280 -30.76 -11.66 15.06
CA VAL A 280 -30.76 -10.66 13.98
C VAL A 280 -30.97 -11.28 12.58
N PRO A 281 -30.31 -12.40 12.21
CA PRO A 281 -30.47 -13.01 10.90
C PRO A 281 -31.84 -13.64 10.62
N THR A 282 -32.70 -13.83 11.65
CA THR A 282 -34.02 -14.43 11.46
C THR A 282 -35.05 -13.43 10.92
N ILE A 283 -34.75 -12.13 10.96
CA ILE A 283 -35.58 -11.09 10.34
C ILE A 283 -35.29 -11.05 8.85
N SER A 284 -36.28 -11.23 7.98
CA SER A 284 -36.09 -11.14 6.53
C SER A 284 -34.82 -11.89 6.04
N PRO A 285 -34.69 -13.21 6.32
CA PRO A 285 -33.47 -13.97 6.03
C PRO A 285 -33.02 -13.89 4.57
N GLN A 286 -33.96 -13.65 3.64
CA GLN A 286 -33.71 -13.43 2.23
C GLN A 286 -32.87 -12.18 1.89
N LEU A 287 -32.72 -11.23 2.83
CA LEU A 287 -31.92 -10.01 2.65
C LEU A 287 -30.49 -10.16 3.18
N TYR A 288 -30.21 -11.17 4.00
CA TYR A 288 -28.88 -11.40 4.55
C TYR A 288 -28.00 -12.15 3.52
N PRO A 289 -26.75 -11.73 3.32
CA PRO A 289 -25.82 -12.48 2.48
C PRO A 289 -25.53 -13.87 3.04
N GLU A 290 -25.14 -14.78 2.15
CA GLU A 290 -24.63 -16.11 2.50
C GLU A 290 -23.60 -16.04 3.65
N PRO A 291 -23.77 -16.80 4.75
CA PRO A 291 -22.88 -16.75 5.91
C PRO A 291 -21.41 -16.98 5.55
N GLY A 292 -21.15 -17.82 4.55
CA GLY A 292 -19.79 -18.10 4.05
C GLY A 292 -19.08 -16.84 3.53
N ARG A 293 -19.80 -15.95 2.83
CA ARG A 293 -19.19 -14.72 2.26
C ARG A 293 -18.75 -13.75 3.36
N LEU A 294 -19.57 -13.57 4.39
CA LEU A 294 -19.26 -12.67 5.52
C LEU A 294 -18.16 -13.26 6.43
N ALA A 295 -18.16 -14.58 6.61
CA ALA A 295 -17.08 -15.28 7.32
C ALA A 295 -15.73 -15.12 6.60
N MET A 296 -15.71 -15.26 5.26
CA MET A 296 -14.53 -15.01 4.44
C MET A 296 -14.05 -13.55 4.54
N GLU A 297 -14.99 -12.58 4.53
CA GLU A 297 -14.67 -11.17 4.71
C GLU A 297 -14.02 -10.92 6.09
N SER A 298 -14.61 -11.44 7.16
CA SER A 298 -14.04 -11.36 8.52
C SER A 298 -12.65 -12.00 8.59
N TRP A 299 -12.46 -13.19 8.01
CA TRP A 299 -11.17 -13.88 7.98
C TRP A 299 -10.10 -13.05 7.23
N TYR A 300 -10.45 -12.49 6.06
CA TYR A 300 -9.55 -11.69 5.24
C TYR A 300 -9.03 -10.46 5.98
N PHE A 301 -9.90 -9.73 6.68
CA PHE A 301 -9.49 -8.55 7.44
C PHE A 301 -8.71 -8.87 8.72
N ARG A 302 -9.06 -9.96 9.43
CA ARG A 302 -8.28 -10.45 10.59
C ARG A 302 -6.84 -10.80 10.22
N HIS A 303 -6.61 -11.30 9.01
CA HIS A 303 -5.27 -11.60 8.47
C HIS A 303 -4.61 -10.41 7.75
N ASN A 304 -4.95 -9.17 8.15
CA ASN A 304 -4.41 -7.92 7.61
C ASN A 304 -4.51 -7.81 6.08
N SER A 305 -5.64 -8.24 5.51
CA SER A 305 -5.88 -8.24 4.05
C SER A 305 -4.82 -9.03 3.28
N MET A 306 -4.16 -9.98 3.95
CA MET A 306 -3.07 -10.82 3.44
C MET A 306 -1.87 -10.04 2.87
N THR A 307 -1.63 -8.83 3.35
CA THR A 307 -0.47 -8.02 2.92
C THR A 307 0.87 -8.69 3.26
N TRP A 308 0.92 -9.59 4.26
CA TRP A 308 2.10 -10.35 4.67
C TRP A 308 2.69 -11.29 3.60
N VAL A 309 2.00 -11.50 2.47
CA VAL A 309 2.52 -12.30 1.34
C VAL A 309 3.85 -11.75 0.80
N TRP A 310 4.20 -10.49 1.09
CA TRP A 310 5.52 -9.92 0.79
C TRP A 310 6.70 -10.76 1.31
N PHE A 311 6.57 -11.48 2.44
CA PHE A 311 7.62 -12.36 2.95
C PHE A 311 7.98 -13.49 1.97
N PHE A 312 6.98 -14.04 1.28
CA PHE A 312 7.17 -15.12 0.31
C PHE A 312 7.86 -14.59 -0.95
N TYR A 313 7.52 -13.38 -1.39
CA TYR A 313 8.25 -12.72 -2.46
C TYR A 313 9.70 -12.43 -2.06
N LEU A 314 9.95 -11.91 -0.86
CA LEU A 314 11.31 -11.71 -0.34
C LEU A 314 12.11 -13.02 -0.32
N ALA A 315 11.50 -14.10 0.17
CA ALA A 315 12.12 -15.43 0.19
C ALA A 315 12.45 -15.95 -1.23
N ALA A 316 11.66 -15.58 -2.24
CA ALA A 316 11.92 -15.92 -3.64
C ALA A 316 13.06 -15.09 -4.27
N VAL A 317 13.22 -13.82 -3.88
CA VAL A 317 14.21 -12.90 -4.46
C VAL A 317 15.64 -13.44 -4.35
N VAL A 318 16.04 -13.93 -3.17
CA VAL A 318 17.41 -14.41 -2.91
C VAL A 318 17.81 -15.58 -3.83
N PRO A 319 17.07 -16.70 -3.89
CA PRO A 319 17.36 -17.80 -4.80
C PRO A 319 17.20 -17.44 -6.28
N LEU A 320 16.25 -16.58 -6.66
CA LEU A 320 16.14 -16.10 -8.04
C LEU A 320 17.36 -15.25 -8.45
N LEU A 321 17.83 -14.38 -7.56
CA LEU A 321 19.04 -13.59 -7.79
C LEU A 321 20.27 -14.49 -7.93
N MET A 322 20.41 -15.50 -7.07
CA MET A 322 21.50 -16.50 -7.20
C MET A 322 21.40 -17.29 -8.51
N ALA A 323 20.20 -17.63 -8.95
CA ALA A 323 19.98 -18.32 -10.23
C ALA A 323 20.41 -17.45 -11.42
N VAL A 324 20.13 -16.15 -11.39
CA VAL A 324 20.53 -15.20 -12.45
C VAL A 324 22.03 -14.94 -12.43
N VAL A 325 22.62 -14.68 -11.26
CA VAL A 325 24.02 -14.27 -11.12
C VAL A 325 24.99 -15.46 -11.24
N TYR A 326 24.73 -16.55 -10.51
CA TYR A 326 25.63 -17.70 -10.44
C TYR A 326 25.24 -18.86 -11.36
N ARG A 327 24.12 -18.73 -12.09
CA ARG A 327 23.57 -19.80 -12.96
C ARG A 327 23.38 -21.13 -12.23
N TRP A 328 23.03 -21.07 -10.95
CA TRP A 328 22.84 -22.24 -10.11
C TRP A 328 21.43 -22.84 -10.27
N ASP A 329 21.35 -24.04 -10.86
CA ASP A 329 20.07 -24.71 -11.13
C ASP A 329 19.28 -25.13 -9.88
N GLY A 330 19.95 -25.38 -8.76
CA GLY A 330 19.29 -25.67 -7.48
C GLY A 330 18.53 -24.46 -6.96
N ALA A 331 19.22 -23.31 -6.84
CA ALA A 331 18.60 -22.04 -6.48
C ALA A 331 17.48 -21.64 -7.44
N ARG A 332 17.62 -21.94 -8.74
CA ARG A 332 16.58 -21.70 -9.73
C ARG A 332 15.27 -22.42 -9.39
N LYS A 333 15.31 -23.72 -9.12
CA LYS A 333 14.12 -24.52 -8.79
C LYS A 333 13.46 -24.00 -7.51
N VAL A 334 14.26 -23.74 -6.48
CA VAL A 334 13.79 -23.19 -5.20
C VAL A 334 13.15 -21.82 -5.38
N GLY A 335 13.83 -20.91 -6.08
CA GLY A 335 13.34 -19.54 -6.29
C GLY A 335 12.07 -19.50 -7.12
N MET A 336 11.95 -20.32 -8.17
CA MET A 336 10.73 -20.41 -8.95
C MET A 336 9.58 -21.02 -8.15
N ALA A 337 9.83 -22.05 -7.34
CA ALA A 337 8.81 -22.64 -6.47
C ALA A 337 8.28 -21.63 -5.45
N LEU A 338 9.18 -20.91 -4.76
CA LEU A 338 8.80 -19.85 -3.82
C LEU A 338 8.04 -18.72 -4.50
N PHE A 339 8.46 -18.30 -5.70
CA PHE A 339 7.75 -17.30 -6.48
C PHE A 339 6.34 -17.76 -6.88
N SER A 340 6.18 -19.00 -7.33
CA SER A 340 4.86 -19.55 -7.66
C SER A 340 3.95 -19.65 -6.43
N VAL A 341 4.48 -20.02 -5.26
CA VAL A 341 3.73 -20.00 -3.99
C VAL A 341 3.33 -18.58 -3.62
N ALA A 342 4.26 -17.61 -3.68
CA ALA A 342 3.99 -16.20 -3.40
C ALA A 342 2.90 -15.64 -4.33
N PHE A 343 3.00 -15.95 -5.63
CA PHE A 343 2.02 -15.54 -6.63
C PHE A 343 0.66 -16.22 -6.42
N GLY A 344 0.64 -17.50 -6.03
CA GLY A 344 -0.60 -18.22 -5.68
C GLY A 344 -1.31 -17.59 -4.48
N LEU A 345 -0.57 -17.30 -3.40
CA LEU A 345 -1.11 -16.61 -2.22
C LEU A 345 -1.58 -15.19 -2.55
N HIS A 346 -0.85 -14.47 -3.40
CA HIS A 346 -1.24 -13.14 -3.85
C HIS A 346 -2.53 -13.18 -4.70
N THR A 347 -2.62 -14.17 -5.61
CA THR A 347 -3.82 -14.42 -6.41
C THR A 347 -5.01 -14.77 -5.53
N MET A 348 -4.81 -15.59 -4.49
CA MET A 348 -5.84 -15.88 -3.49
C MET A 348 -6.30 -14.61 -2.76
N SER A 349 -5.38 -13.74 -2.34
CA SER A 349 -5.72 -12.46 -1.71
C SER A 349 -6.60 -11.58 -2.61
N LEU A 350 -6.24 -11.42 -3.88
CA LEU A 350 -7.03 -10.64 -4.84
C LEU A 350 -8.37 -11.31 -5.16
N ALA A 351 -8.39 -12.63 -5.33
CA ALA A 351 -9.61 -13.38 -5.62
C ALA A 351 -10.61 -13.30 -4.46
N LEU A 352 -10.13 -13.43 -3.22
CA LEU A 352 -10.93 -13.18 -2.02
C LEU A 352 -11.46 -11.76 -2.00
N ARG A 353 -10.61 -10.76 -2.26
CA ARG A 353 -11.05 -9.36 -2.30
C ARG A 353 -12.06 -9.09 -3.40
N TRP A 354 -11.91 -9.69 -4.58
CA TRP A 354 -12.88 -9.59 -5.67
C TRP A 354 -14.21 -10.23 -5.28
N TYR A 355 -14.19 -11.46 -4.77
CA TYR A 355 -15.39 -12.16 -4.31
C TYR A 355 -16.12 -11.41 -3.19
N ILE A 356 -15.38 -10.93 -2.18
CA ILE A 356 -15.91 -10.13 -1.08
C ILE A 356 -16.51 -8.84 -1.63
N SER A 357 -15.78 -8.08 -2.44
CA SER A 357 -16.25 -6.78 -2.93
C SER A 357 -17.33 -6.84 -3.99
N GLY A 358 -17.52 -7.98 -4.66
CA GLY A 358 -18.42 -8.13 -5.80
C GLY A 358 -17.98 -7.33 -7.03
N ARG A 359 -16.78 -6.76 -7.01
CA ARG A 359 -16.20 -5.94 -8.08
C ARG A 359 -14.71 -6.19 -8.16
N TRP A 360 -14.11 -5.94 -9.31
CA TRP A 360 -12.66 -6.02 -9.41
C TRP A 360 -11.97 -4.98 -8.49
N PRO A 361 -10.87 -5.33 -7.82
CA PRO A 361 -10.17 -4.46 -6.88
C PRO A 361 -9.33 -3.41 -7.62
N ASN A 362 -9.95 -2.27 -7.96
CA ASN A 362 -9.27 -1.11 -8.57
C ASN A 362 -9.85 0.25 -8.15
N ALA A 363 -10.56 0.32 -7.02
CA ALA A 363 -11.30 1.53 -6.62
C ALA A 363 -10.52 2.48 -5.70
N ASN A 364 -9.46 2.02 -5.05
CA ASN A 364 -8.63 2.83 -4.16
C ASN A 364 -7.14 2.53 -4.37
N MET A 365 -6.26 3.33 -3.74
CA MET A 365 -4.82 3.18 -3.90
C MET A 365 -4.29 1.83 -3.41
N PHE A 366 -4.81 1.31 -2.29
CA PHE A 366 -4.44 -0.03 -1.80
C PHE A 366 -4.71 -1.08 -2.88
N GLU A 367 -5.92 -1.08 -3.44
CA GLU A 367 -6.34 -1.98 -4.50
C GLU A 367 -5.46 -1.83 -5.74
N ALA A 368 -5.21 -0.60 -6.19
CA ALA A 368 -4.35 -0.34 -7.34
C ALA A 368 -2.92 -0.85 -7.16
N VAL A 369 -2.32 -0.67 -5.97
CA VAL A 369 -0.96 -1.15 -5.64
C VAL A 369 -0.90 -2.68 -5.65
N THR A 370 -1.83 -3.34 -4.96
CA THR A 370 -1.87 -4.81 -4.89
C THR A 370 -2.15 -5.43 -6.26
N THR A 371 -3.05 -4.82 -7.03
CA THR A 371 -3.43 -5.28 -8.37
C THR A 371 -2.30 -5.06 -9.38
N SER A 372 -1.57 -3.94 -9.30
CA SER A 372 -0.36 -3.72 -10.12
C SER A 372 0.69 -4.80 -9.86
N ALA A 373 0.98 -5.07 -8.58
CA ALA A 373 1.93 -6.12 -8.20
C ALA A 373 1.51 -7.52 -8.69
N TRP A 374 0.21 -7.80 -8.76
CA TRP A 374 -0.32 -9.04 -9.31
C TRP A 374 -0.17 -9.09 -10.84
N PHE A 375 -0.51 -8.02 -11.55
CA PHE A 375 -0.29 -7.91 -12.99
C PHE A 375 1.18 -8.07 -13.39
N GLY A 376 2.10 -7.56 -12.57
CA GLY A 376 3.54 -7.79 -12.74
C GLY A 376 3.91 -9.27 -12.62
N GLY A 377 3.29 -9.99 -11.67
CA GLY A 377 3.44 -11.44 -11.52
C GLY A 377 2.90 -12.23 -12.71
N VAL A 378 1.73 -11.86 -13.23
CA VAL A 378 1.15 -12.44 -14.45
C VAL A 378 2.10 -12.22 -15.63
N ALA A 379 2.53 -10.97 -15.86
CA ALA A 379 3.46 -10.63 -16.93
C ALA A 379 4.77 -11.42 -16.80
N ALA A 380 5.31 -11.54 -15.59
CA ALA A 380 6.51 -12.32 -15.34
C ALA A 380 6.33 -13.80 -15.67
N LEU A 381 5.22 -14.44 -15.27
CA LEU A 381 4.97 -15.86 -15.58
C LEU A 381 4.78 -16.10 -17.09
N LEU A 382 4.04 -15.22 -17.78
CA LEU A 382 3.84 -15.31 -19.22
C LEU A 382 5.17 -15.17 -19.98
N LEU A 383 5.97 -14.15 -19.62
CA LEU A 383 7.28 -13.91 -20.22
C LEU A 383 8.27 -15.01 -19.86
N GLU A 384 8.26 -15.52 -18.63
CA GLU A 384 9.11 -16.63 -18.21
C GLU A 384 8.77 -17.91 -18.99
N TRP A 385 7.48 -18.19 -19.20
CA TRP A 385 7.03 -19.32 -20.02
C TRP A 385 7.44 -19.17 -21.49
N TRP A 386 7.25 -17.99 -22.06
CA TRP A 386 7.60 -17.70 -23.47
C TRP A 386 9.11 -17.75 -23.71
N THR A 387 9.89 -17.20 -22.78
CA THR A 387 11.34 -17.07 -22.89
C THR A 387 12.13 -18.20 -22.22
N ARG A 388 11.46 -19.27 -21.75
CA ARG A 388 12.06 -20.37 -20.98
C ARG A 388 13.27 -21.07 -21.62
N LYS A 389 13.37 -21.03 -22.96
CA LYS A 389 14.47 -21.61 -23.75
C LYS A 389 15.57 -20.61 -24.11
N THR A 390 15.44 -19.35 -23.68
CA THR A 390 16.37 -18.26 -23.98
C THR A 390 17.23 -17.94 -22.77
N ALA A 391 18.18 -17.03 -22.94
CA ALA A 391 19.03 -16.55 -21.86
C ALA A 391 18.33 -15.60 -20.87
N PHE A 392 17.08 -15.16 -21.15
CA PHE A 392 16.28 -14.28 -20.27
C PHE A 392 15.67 -14.99 -19.05
N ARG A 393 15.93 -16.29 -18.90
CA ARG A 393 15.32 -17.15 -17.88
C ARG A 393 15.51 -16.61 -16.45
N ASN A 394 14.44 -16.64 -15.68
CA ASN A 394 14.27 -16.20 -14.29
C ASN A 394 14.38 -14.68 -14.08
N LEU A 395 14.72 -13.90 -15.11
CA LEU A 395 14.92 -12.46 -15.00
C LEU A 395 13.59 -11.73 -14.78
N PHE A 396 12.53 -12.17 -15.46
CA PHE A 396 11.19 -11.61 -15.30
C PHE A 396 10.59 -11.99 -13.94
N ALA A 397 10.74 -13.25 -13.52
CA ALA A 397 10.33 -13.69 -12.19
C ALA A 397 11.07 -12.94 -11.07
N LEU A 398 12.39 -12.71 -11.21
CA LEU A 398 13.15 -11.88 -10.29
C LEU A 398 12.62 -10.44 -10.25
N GLY A 399 12.39 -9.84 -11.42
CA GLY A 399 11.87 -8.49 -11.53
C GLY A 399 10.52 -8.31 -10.84
N SER A 400 9.57 -9.22 -11.11
CA SER A 400 8.29 -9.22 -10.42
C SER A 400 8.44 -9.50 -8.94
N ALA A 401 9.30 -10.44 -8.51
CA ALA A 401 9.44 -10.73 -7.08
C ALA A 401 9.89 -9.51 -6.29
N VAL A 402 10.85 -8.74 -6.81
CA VAL A 402 11.32 -7.48 -6.19
C VAL A 402 10.21 -6.43 -6.14
N MET A 403 9.52 -6.21 -7.27
CA MET A 403 8.47 -5.20 -7.34
C MET A 403 7.23 -5.56 -6.50
N SER A 404 6.78 -6.82 -6.55
CA SER A 404 5.65 -7.32 -5.77
C SER A 404 5.96 -7.34 -4.27
N MET A 405 7.21 -7.64 -3.88
CA MET A 405 7.68 -7.48 -2.50
C MET A 405 7.57 -6.02 -2.06
N ALA A 406 8.14 -5.07 -2.83
CA ALA A 406 8.13 -3.66 -2.49
C ALA A 406 6.70 -3.09 -2.38
N ALA A 407 5.82 -3.43 -3.32
CA ALA A 407 4.43 -3.00 -3.34
C ALA A 407 3.62 -3.52 -2.14
N LEU A 408 3.76 -4.81 -1.81
CA LEU A 408 3.06 -5.40 -0.66
C LEU A 408 3.68 -4.95 0.68
N MET A 409 4.98 -4.67 0.74
CA MET A 409 5.60 -4.01 1.88
C MET A 409 5.04 -2.60 2.08
N ALA A 410 4.87 -1.82 1.02
CA ALA A 410 4.23 -0.52 1.12
C ALA A 410 2.81 -0.64 1.68
N ALA A 411 2.01 -1.58 1.16
CA ALA A 411 0.66 -1.85 1.66
C ALA A 411 0.64 -2.32 3.14
N TYR A 412 1.68 -3.02 3.58
CA TYR A 412 1.82 -3.51 4.96
C TYR A 412 2.29 -2.41 5.94
N PHE A 413 3.31 -1.62 5.55
CA PHE A 413 3.98 -0.66 6.45
C PHE A 413 3.40 0.76 6.38
N LEU A 414 2.64 1.09 5.34
CA LEU A 414 2.00 2.39 5.18
C LEU A 414 0.46 2.28 5.15
N PRO A 415 -0.18 1.60 6.12
CA PRO A 415 -1.64 1.40 6.11
C PRO A 415 -2.45 2.70 6.29
N ALA A 416 -1.83 3.77 6.79
CA ALA A 416 -2.44 5.10 6.85
C ALA A 416 -2.46 5.84 5.49
N GLU A 417 -1.65 5.40 4.53
CA GLU A 417 -1.63 5.90 3.15
C GLU A 417 -2.39 4.95 2.21
N LEU A 418 -2.28 3.65 2.47
CA LEU A 418 -2.90 2.58 1.69
C LEU A 418 -3.98 1.91 2.53
N ASP A 419 -5.13 2.60 2.64
CA ASP A 419 -6.27 2.08 3.38
C ASP A 419 -6.85 0.81 2.72
N SER A 420 -6.79 -0.29 3.48
CA SER A 420 -7.28 -1.59 3.05
C SER A 420 -8.81 -1.74 3.01
N SER A 421 -9.57 -0.76 3.55
CA SER A 421 -11.04 -0.81 3.60
C SER A 421 -11.66 -1.00 2.22
N ILE A 422 -12.81 -1.67 2.16
CA ILE A 422 -13.54 -1.89 0.90
C ILE A 422 -14.73 -0.93 0.88
N ARG A 423 -14.59 0.15 0.09
CA ARG A 423 -15.64 1.14 -0.13
C ARG A 423 -16.37 0.91 -1.45
N ASN A 424 -17.61 1.40 -1.53
CA ASN A 424 -18.34 1.47 -2.79
C ASN A 424 -17.67 2.49 -3.72
N LYS A 425 -17.72 2.23 -5.03
CA LYS A 425 -17.20 3.16 -6.04
C LYS A 425 -18.08 4.42 -6.04
N MET A 426 -17.49 5.60 -6.14
CA MET A 426 -18.27 6.83 -6.34
C MET A 426 -19.06 6.71 -7.67
N ALA A 427 -20.24 7.30 -7.76
CA ALA A 427 -21.13 7.13 -8.92
C ALA A 427 -20.48 7.52 -10.26
N ALA A 428 -19.62 8.54 -10.27
CA ALA A 428 -18.84 8.95 -11.44
C ALA A 428 -17.78 7.91 -11.90
N LEU A 429 -17.45 6.92 -11.06
CA LEU A 429 -16.50 5.83 -11.36
C LEU A 429 -17.17 4.53 -11.84
N ASN A 430 -18.51 4.51 -12.01
CA ASN A 430 -19.24 3.36 -12.54
C ASN A 430 -19.38 3.41 -14.07
N ASP A 431 -18.29 3.68 -14.77
CA ASP A 431 -18.19 3.60 -16.23
C ASP A 431 -17.24 2.46 -16.64
N VAL A 432 -17.64 1.71 -17.68
CA VAL A 432 -16.83 0.69 -18.34
C VAL A 432 -15.54 1.30 -18.88
N TRP A 433 -15.57 2.53 -19.40
CA TRP A 433 -14.37 3.18 -19.93
C TRP A 433 -13.32 3.45 -18.85
N LEU A 434 -13.74 3.95 -17.68
CA LEU A 434 -12.83 4.12 -16.55
C LEU A 434 -12.23 2.79 -16.10
N TYR A 435 -13.06 1.75 -16.09
CA TYR A 435 -12.64 0.42 -15.69
C TYR A 435 -11.53 -0.13 -16.59
N ILE A 436 -11.69 -0.02 -17.91
CA ILE A 436 -10.69 -0.48 -18.88
C ILE A 436 -9.44 0.40 -18.80
N HIS A 437 -9.60 1.73 -18.80
CA HIS A 437 -8.51 2.70 -18.68
C HIS A 437 -7.62 2.41 -17.47
N THR A 438 -8.24 2.35 -16.28
CA THR A 438 -7.52 2.22 -15.01
C THR A 438 -6.73 0.91 -14.96
N ASN A 439 -7.35 -0.21 -15.39
CA ASN A 439 -6.65 -1.50 -15.41
C ASN A 439 -5.50 -1.52 -16.43
N MET A 440 -5.67 -0.90 -17.60
CA MET A 440 -4.61 -0.81 -18.60
C MET A 440 -3.41 0.01 -18.09
N ILE A 441 -3.66 1.16 -17.45
CA ILE A 441 -2.60 1.98 -16.83
C ILE A 441 -1.91 1.23 -15.69
N ILE A 442 -2.66 0.62 -14.76
CA ILE A 442 -2.11 -0.17 -13.65
C ILE A 442 -1.19 -1.29 -14.16
N TRP A 443 -1.59 -1.98 -15.22
CA TRP A 443 -0.79 -3.05 -15.81
C TRP A 443 0.45 -2.50 -16.53
N SER A 444 0.33 -1.37 -17.25
CA SER A 444 1.51 -0.71 -17.84
C SER A 444 2.55 -0.36 -16.78
N TYR A 445 2.13 0.18 -15.63
CA TYR A 445 3.02 0.55 -14.52
C TYR A 445 3.71 -0.67 -13.92
N ALA A 446 3.01 -1.81 -13.83
CA ALA A 446 3.61 -3.06 -13.40
C ALA A 446 4.76 -3.48 -14.33
N VAL A 447 4.54 -3.42 -15.65
CA VAL A 447 5.55 -3.79 -16.65
C VAL A 447 6.74 -2.81 -16.64
N ILE A 448 6.51 -1.51 -16.44
CA ILE A 448 7.57 -0.51 -16.27
C ILE A 448 8.43 -0.84 -15.04
N GLY A 449 7.80 -1.17 -13.91
CA GLY A 449 8.50 -1.63 -12.71
C GLY A 449 9.34 -2.87 -12.97
N LEU A 450 8.80 -3.85 -13.70
CA LEU A 450 9.55 -5.03 -14.14
C LEU A 450 10.76 -4.66 -15.02
N ALA A 451 10.64 -3.66 -15.91
CA ALA A 451 11.70 -3.22 -16.82
C ALA A 451 12.88 -2.57 -16.10
N CYS A 452 12.62 -1.91 -14.97
CA CYS A 452 13.64 -1.25 -14.17
C CYS A 452 14.70 -2.23 -13.63
N ILE A 453 14.30 -3.45 -13.24
CA ILE A 453 15.21 -4.43 -12.66
C ILE A 453 16.32 -4.90 -13.61
N PRO A 454 16.05 -5.41 -14.83
CA PRO A 454 17.09 -5.74 -15.79
C PRO A 454 17.89 -4.50 -16.24
N ALA A 455 17.28 -3.32 -16.32
CA ALA A 455 17.99 -2.07 -16.63
C ALA A 455 19.05 -1.75 -15.57
N LEU A 456 18.71 -1.85 -14.28
CA LEU A 456 19.64 -1.65 -13.17
C LEU A 456 20.76 -2.71 -13.17
N LEU A 457 20.43 -3.97 -13.45
CA LEU A 457 21.43 -5.04 -13.57
C LEU A 457 22.41 -4.80 -14.71
N LEU A 458 21.94 -4.25 -15.85
CA LEU A 458 22.79 -3.85 -16.98
C LEU A 458 23.75 -2.72 -16.60
N LEU A 459 23.25 -1.67 -15.95
CA LEU A 459 24.08 -0.55 -15.51
C LEU A 459 25.14 -1.01 -14.50
N ARG A 460 24.75 -1.86 -13.55
CA ARG A 460 25.69 -2.49 -12.60
C ARG A 460 26.74 -3.34 -13.31
N HIS A 461 26.34 -4.18 -14.27
CA HIS A 461 27.27 -5.04 -15.00
C HIS A 461 28.35 -4.23 -15.72
N ARG A 462 27.94 -3.13 -16.38
CA ARG A 462 28.85 -2.20 -17.05
C ARG A 462 29.77 -1.48 -16.07
N TRP A 463 29.25 -1.08 -14.92
CA TRP A 463 30.01 -0.43 -13.86
C TRP A 463 31.15 -1.32 -13.33
N CYS A 464 30.85 -2.58 -13.01
CA CYS A 464 31.86 -3.53 -12.55
C CYS A 464 32.97 -3.74 -13.61
N ARG A 465 32.59 -3.83 -14.88
CA ARG A 465 33.56 -4.01 -15.96
C ARG A 465 34.48 -2.79 -16.12
N ALA A 466 33.93 -1.57 -16.02
CA ALA A 466 34.72 -0.34 -16.06
C ALA A 466 35.68 -0.21 -14.87
N TRP A 467 35.27 -0.70 -13.69
CA TRP A 467 36.14 -0.79 -12.51
C TRP A 467 37.32 -1.74 -12.74
N ASP A 468 37.06 -2.92 -13.32
CA ASP A 468 38.10 -3.92 -13.61
C ASP A 468 39.08 -3.45 -14.71
N GLU A 469 38.60 -2.63 -15.65
CA GLU A 469 39.41 -2.06 -16.74
C GLU A 469 40.22 -0.81 -16.32
N GLY A 470 40.12 -0.35 -15.07
CA GLY A 470 40.96 0.73 -14.52
C GLY A 470 40.73 2.13 -15.13
N THR A 471 39.62 2.33 -15.84
CA THR A 471 39.32 3.56 -16.60
C THR A 471 38.90 4.76 -15.73
N ILE A 472 38.69 4.57 -14.42
CA ILE A 472 38.23 5.60 -13.50
C ILE A 472 39.07 5.58 -12.20
N PRO A 473 39.66 6.71 -11.74
CA PRO A 473 40.36 6.76 -10.45
C PRO A 473 39.40 6.45 -9.29
N LYS A 474 39.77 5.50 -8.44
CA LYS A 474 38.95 4.94 -7.32
C LYS A 474 38.30 6.01 -6.42
N ALA A 475 38.92 7.16 -6.24
CA ALA A 475 38.43 8.24 -5.37
C ALA A 475 37.31 9.09 -6.00
N ARG A 476 37.25 9.24 -7.33
CA ARG A 476 36.23 10.05 -8.02
C ARG A 476 34.88 9.34 -8.16
N LEU A 477 34.85 8.02 -7.98
CA LEU A 477 33.63 7.20 -7.97
C LEU A 477 32.68 7.50 -6.80
N LEU A 478 33.21 8.01 -5.68
CA LEU A 478 32.46 8.22 -4.44
C LEU A 478 32.09 9.70 -4.25
N LEU A 479 32.91 10.64 -4.72
CA LEU A 479 32.74 12.07 -4.43
C LEU A 479 31.48 12.70 -5.06
N LEU A 480 31.11 12.32 -6.28
CA LEU A 480 29.93 12.87 -6.97
C LEU A 480 28.59 12.28 -6.48
N PRO A 481 28.45 10.95 -6.21
CA PRO A 481 27.25 10.43 -5.54
C PRO A 481 27.07 10.99 -4.15
N ILE A 482 28.17 11.23 -3.43
CA ILE A 482 28.14 11.87 -2.11
C ILE A 482 27.72 13.34 -2.25
N ALA A 483 28.25 14.11 -3.21
CA ALA A 483 27.87 15.51 -3.44
C ALA A 483 26.40 15.69 -3.87
N VAL A 484 25.88 14.80 -4.72
CA VAL A 484 24.47 14.83 -5.14
C VAL A 484 23.55 14.21 -4.09
N ALA A 485 23.96 13.18 -3.34
CA ALA A 485 23.23 12.74 -2.16
C ALA A 485 23.14 13.88 -1.13
N VAL A 486 24.19 14.69 -0.98
CA VAL A 486 24.19 15.91 -0.16
C VAL A 486 23.28 16.99 -0.76
N PHE A 487 23.27 17.22 -2.08
CA PHE A 487 22.41 18.22 -2.73
C PHE A 487 20.94 17.82 -2.79
N ASN A 488 20.63 16.53 -2.95
CA ASN A 488 19.29 15.95 -2.99
C ASN A 488 18.75 15.73 -1.57
N TYR A 489 19.62 15.42 -0.60
CA TYR A 489 19.35 15.60 0.82
C TYR A 489 19.13 17.08 1.16
N ALA A 490 19.90 18.02 0.60
CA ALA A 490 19.71 19.45 0.80
C ALA A 490 18.44 19.98 0.13
N GLY A 491 18.04 19.45 -1.03
CA GLY A 491 16.81 19.77 -1.76
C GLY A 491 15.57 19.15 -1.14
N TYR A 492 15.65 17.88 -0.70
CA TYR A 492 14.65 17.26 0.18
C TYR A 492 14.59 18.01 1.50
N ARG A 493 15.72 18.38 2.11
CA ARG A 493 15.76 19.21 3.31
C ARG A 493 15.14 20.56 3.06
N LEU A 494 15.41 21.23 1.94
CA LEU A 494 14.88 22.55 1.57
C LEU A 494 13.38 22.47 1.27
N LEU A 495 12.93 21.45 0.55
CA LEU A 495 11.51 21.14 0.33
C LEU A 495 10.83 20.84 1.66
N MET A 496 11.45 20.04 2.52
CA MET A 496 10.98 19.76 3.88
C MET A 496 11.14 20.97 4.81
N HIS A 497 12.02 21.93 4.55
CA HIS A 497 12.18 23.19 5.30
C HIS A 497 11.14 24.23 4.87
N VAL A 498 10.77 24.21 3.59
CA VAL A 498 9.66 24.98 2.99
C VAL A 498 8.31 24.38 3.44
N LEU A 499 8.27 23.09 3.75
CA LEU A 499 7.09 22.35 4.20
C LEU A 499 6.98 22.15 5.73
N ASP A 500 8.08 22.18 6.51
CA ASP A 500 8.12 21.95 7.98
C ASP A 500 9.44 22.50 8.64
N ASP A 501 9.31 23.13 9.82
CA ASP A 501 10.23 24.11 10.49
C ASP A 501 11.57 23.58 11.13
N PRO A 502 12.41 24.33 11.91
CA PRO A 502 13.86 24.41 11.77
C PRO A 502 14.68 23.57 12.77
N ALA A 503 14.06 22.78 13.64
CA ALA A 503 14.74 22.03 14.70
C ALA A 503 14.68 20.53 14.42
N ARG A 504 15.79 20.01 13.88
CA ARG A 504 15.95 18.62 13.46
C ARG A 504 15.98 17.67 14.67
N GLU A 505 15.39 16.48 14.52
CA GLU A 505 16.08 15.24 14.90
C GLU A 505 15.63 14.06 14.02
N LEU A 506 16.59 13.20 13.67
CA LEU A 506 16.51 12.18 12.62
C LEU A 506 15.51 11.07 13.02
N SER A 507 14.38 10.97 12.31
CA SER A 507 13.46 9.82 12.39
C SER A 507 13.43 9.04 11.07
N ARG A 508 12.88 7.81 11.10
CA ARG A 508 12.77 6.84 9.99
C ARG A 508 12.37 7.41 8.60
N SER A 509 11.77 8.60 8.53
CA SER A 509 11.53 9.34 7.27
C SER A 509 12.82 9.81 6.57
N GLY A 510 13.90 10.04 7.32
CA GLY A 510 15.21 10.36 6.78
C GLY A 510 15.84 9.20 6.00
N LEU A 511 15.54 7.95 6.35
CA LEU A 511 16.03 6.75 5.64
C LEU A 511 15.35 6.57 4.27
N ILE A 512 14.06 6.87 4.18
CA ILE A 512 13.29 6.78 2.93
C ILE A 512 13.67 7.93 1.98
N GLY A 513 13.82 9.15 2.52
CA GLY A 513 14.38 10.29 1.79
C GLY A 513 15.84 10.07 1.35
N MET A 514 16.67 9.46 2.20
CA MET A 514 18.04 9.07 1.86
C MET A 514 18.06 7.97 0.79
N SER A 515 17.11 7.02 0.76
CA SER A 515 17.04 6.04 -0.32
C SER A 515 16.61 6.65 -1.65
N GLY A 516 15.62 7.56 -1.67
CA GLY A 516 15.21 8.26 -2.89
C GLY A 516 16.29 9.20 -3.42
N ALA A 517 16.97 9.92 -2.52
CA ALA A 517 18.12 10.76 -2.86
C ALA A 517 19.31 9.94 -3.37
N PHE A 518 19.56 8.76 -2.80
CA PHE A 518 20.60 7.82 -3.21
C PHE A 518 20.32 7.25 -4.62
N TRP A 519 19.07 6.87 -4.92
CA TRP A 519 18.69 6.37 -6.25
C TRP A 519 18.61 7.47 -7.32
N GLY A 520 18.12 8.67 -6.97
CA GLY A 520 18.16 9.83 -7.86
C GLY A 520 19.58 10.29 -8.18
N ALA A 521 20.48 10.29 -7.18
CA ALA A 521 21.91 10.56 -7.38
C ALA A 521 22.58 9.47 -8.22
N ALA A 522 22.28 8.19 -7.98
CA ALA A 522 22.77 7.06 -8.77
C ALA A 522 22.33 7.14 -10.23
N MET A 523 21.12 7.64 -10.50
CA MET A 523 20.60 7.76 -11.86
C MET A 523 21.20 8.95 -12.64
N VAL A 524 21.41 10.10 -12.00
CA VAL A 524 22.10 11.23 -12.66
C VAL A 524 23.58 10.91 -12.90
N LEU A 525 24.20 10.17 -11.98
CA LEU A 525 25.52 9.54 -12.20
C LEU A 525 25.52 8.61 -13.41
N MET A 526 24.48 7.80 -13.59
CA MET A 526 24.35 6.92 -14.74
C MET A 526 24.07 7.70 -16.04
N LEU A 527 23.41 8.85 -15.99
CA LEU A 527 23.15 9.72 -17.15
C LEU A 527 24.38 10.50 -17.60
N GLU A 528 25.04 11.22 -16.68
CA GLU A 528 26.18 12.09 -17.03
C GLU A 528 27.48 11.32 -17.26
N ALA A 529 27.77 10.29 -16.45
CA ALA A 529 28.96 9.45 -16.67
C ALA A 529 28.90 8.77 -18.04
N SER A 530 27.70 8.51 -18.53
CA SER A 530 27.50 7.81 -19.77
C SER A 530 27.30 8.71 -20.98
N ALA A 531 26.83 9.95 -20.79
CA ALA A 531 26.95 11.01 -21.78
C ALA A 531 28.42 11.45 -21.98
N ALA A 532 29.25 11.40 -20.92
CA ALA A 532 30.69 11.62 -20.99
C ALA A 532 31.44 10.41 -21.60
N TYR A 533 31.01 9.19 -21.32
CA TYR A 533 31.55 7.95 -21.89
C TYR A 533 31.16 7.76 -23.37
N ALA A 534 29.93 8.06 -23.76
CA ALA A 534 29.47 8.03 -25.16
C ALA A 534 30.24 9.02 -26.05
N ARG A 535 30.71 10.14 -25.48
CA ARG A 535 31.60 11.10 -26.16
C ARG A 535 33.03 10.58 -26.32
N ARG A 536 33.51 9.70 -25.42
CA ARG A 536 34.82 9.03 -25.48
C ARG A 536 34.84 7.77 -26.36
N GLN A 537 33.72 7.06 -26.48
CA GLN A 537 33.61 5.81 -27.26
C GLN A 537 33.34 6.01 -28.76
N SER A 538 33.32 7.25 -29.27
CA SER A 538 33.15 7.51 -30.70
C SER A 538 34.24 6.91 -31.60
N GLY A 539 35.32 6.36 -31.02
CA GLY A 539 36.45 5.77 -31.74
C GLY A 539 36.81 4.29 -31.50
N GLN A 540 36.13 3.51 -30.64
CA GLN A 540 36.52 2.09 -30.43
C GLN A 540 35.33 1.14 -30.33
N THR A 541 35.50 -0.05 -30.94
CA THR A 541 34.50 -1.03 -31.34
C THR A 541 33.49 -1.39 -30.24
N VAL A 542 32.27 -0.88 -30.43
CA VAL A 542 31.09 -1.13 -29.60
C VAL A 542 30.72 -2.61 -29.65
N GLU A 543 30.59 -3.22 -28.47
CA GLU A 543 29.99 -4.55 -28.29
C GLU A 543 28.60 -4.52 -28.93
N ARG A 544 28.46 -5.15 -30.11
CA ARG A 544 27.25 -5.08 -30.94
C ARG A 544 26.11 -5.77 -30.21
N ALA A 545 25.34 -5.01 -29.42
CA ALA A 545 23.99 -5.39 -29.03
C ALA A 545 23.13 -5.34 -30.30
N ALA A 546 23.04 -6.48 -30.98
CA ALA A 546 22.17 -6.65 -32.12
C ALA A 546 20.70 -6.56 -31.66
N ALA A 547 19.82 -6.13 -32.56
CA ALA A 547 18.45 -5.66 -32.31
C ALA A 547 17.67 -6.46 -31.25
N GLY A 548 17.77 -6.08 -29.98
CA GLY A 548 16.90 -6.57 -28.91
C GLY A 548 15.55 -5.87 -28.94
N GLY A 549 14.47 -6.63 -28.74
CA GLY A 549 13.06 -6.20 -28.79
C GLY A 549 12.14 -7.38 -29.14
N ALA A 550 10.82 -7.19 -29.13
CA ALA A 550 9.83 -8.22 -29.46
C ALA A 550 10.07 -8.83 -30.86
N ALA A 551 10.60 -8.05 -31.81
CA ALA A 551 10.97 -8.50 -33.15
C ALA A 551 12.08 -9.57 -33.17
N SER A 552 12.98 -9.59 -32.17
CA SER A 552 14.04 -10.60 -32.03
C SER A 552 13.53 -11.94 -31.49
N VAL A 553 12.38 -11.91 -30.80
CA VAL A 553 11.73 -13.10 -30.23
C VAL A 553 10.63 -13.63 -31.16
N LEU A 554 9.93 -12.75 -31.90
CA LEU A 554 8.88 -13.12 -32.87
C LEU A 554 9.45 -13.68 -34.18
N ARG A 555 10.62 -13.23 -34.63
CA ARG A 555 11.33 -13.87 -35.75
C ARG A 555 12.09 -15.08 -35.23
N GLY A 556 11.43 -16.23 -35.17
CA GLY A 556 12.09 -17.54 -35.02
C GLY A 556 13.01 -17.92 -36.20
N GLY A 557 13.66 -16.97 -36.86
CA GLY A 557 14.32 -17.15 -38.16
C GLY A 557 15.58 -16.31 -38.31
N GLY A 558 16.71 -16.99 -38.39
CA GLY A 558 18.01 -16.44 -38.72
C GLY A 558 19.11 -17.20 -38.00
N THR A 559 19.62 -18.25 -38.62
CA THR A 559 20.71 -19.14 -38.16
C THR A 559 22.05 -18.45 -37.85
N ALA A 560 22.13 -17.11 -37.92
CA ALA A 560 23.30 -16.31 -37.56
C ALA A 560 23.46 -16.03 -36.05
N TRP A 561 22.38 -16.11 -35.26
CA TRP A 561 22.40 -15.85 -33.81
C TRP A 561 22.87 -17.06 -32.97
N LEU A 562 22.98 -18.23 -33.60
CA LEU A 562 23.33 -19.50 -32.97
C LEU A 562 24.84 -19.72 -32.77
N GLN A 563 25.70 -18.81 -33.25
CA GLN A 563 27.15 -19.05 -33.26
C GLN A 563 27.88 -18.52 -32.00
N SER A 564 27.24 -17.74 -31.12
CA SER A 564 27.85 -17.32 -29.85
C SER A 564 26.82 -17.24 -28.72
N LYS A 565 27.19 -17.70 -27.52
CA LYS A 565 26.36 -17.57 -26.31
C LYS A 565 26.23 -16.06 -25.99
N PRO A 566 25.02 -15.50 -25.87
CA PRO A 566 24.85 -14.06 -25.62
C PRO A 566 25.50 -13.64 -24.30
N THR A 567 26.09 -12.45 -24.27
CA THR A 567 26.67 -11.88 -23.04
C THR A 567 25.58 -11.47 -22.06
N LEU A 568 25.89 -11.40 -20.76
CA LEU A 568 24.91 -10.96 -19.75
C LEU A 568 24.36 -9.55 -20.05
N GLY A 569 25.19 -8.65 -20.57
CA GLY A 569 24.77 -7.32 -20.98
C GLY A 569 23.71 -7.34 -22.10
N GLN A 570 23.88 -8.19 -23.11
CA GLN A 570 22.89 -8.37 -24.19
C GLN A 570 21.56 -8.96 -23.67
N VAL A 571 21.63 -9.85 -22.68
CA VAL A 571 20.44 -10.43 -22.05
C VAL A 571 19.67 -9.37 -21.26
N PHE A 572 20.34 -8.56 -20.45
CA PHE A 572 19.68 -7.52 -19.69
C PHE A 572 19.09 -6.42 -20.59
N ASP A 573 19.81 -6.03 -21.65
CA ASP A 573 19.32 -5.08 -22.65
C ASP A 573 18.07 -5.61 -23.38
N GLY A 574 18.13 -6.84 -23.87
CA GLY A 574 17.01 -7.47 -24.58
C GLY A 574 15.76 -7.60 -23.71
N ALA A 575 15.91 -8.04 -22.45
CA ALA A 575 14.80 -8.13 -21.51
C ALA A 575 14.20 -6.76 -21.19
N THR A 576 15.04 -5.75 -20.99
CA THR A 576 14.60 -4.36 -20.74
C THR A 576 13.80 -3.84 -21.94
N MET A 577 14.28 -4.06 -23.17
CA MET A 577 13.56 -3.62 -24.37
C MET A 577 12.20 -4.29 -24.54
N ILE A 578 12.10 -5.60 -24.35
CA ILE A 578 10.82 -6.32 -24.45
C ILE A 578 9.79 -5.72 -23.48
N LEU A 579 10.20 -5.44 -22.25
CA LEU A 579 9.33 -4.87 -21.23
C LEU A 579 8.97 -3.41 -21.53
N VAL A 580 9.93 -2.59 -21.97
CA VAL A 580 9.67 -1.19 -22.36
C VAL A 580 8.73 -1.10 -23.56
N GLU A 581 8.90 -1.93 -24.58
CA GLU A 581 8.02 -1.96 -25.75
C GLU A 581 6.59 -2.34 -25.34
N LEU A 582 6.45 -3.37 -24.49
CA LEU A 582 5.16 -3.77 -23.95
C LEU A 582 4.52 -2.65 -23.12
N ALA A 583 5.29 -2.06 -22.19
CA ALA A 583 4.85 -0.95 -21.36
C ALA A 583 4.44 0.27 -22.21
N PHE A 584 5.18 0.58 -23.26
CA PHE A 584 4.90 1.70 -24.16
C PHE A 584 3.56 1.53 -24.86
N ILE A 585 3.29 0.36 -25.43
CA ILE A 585 2.01 0.06 -26.09
C ILE A 585 0.85 0.16 -25.08
N MET A 586 1.01 -0.46 -23.91
CA MET A 586 -0.04 -0.47 -22.89
C MET A 586 -0.29 0.92 -22.30
N LEU A 587 0.77 1.70 -22.06
CA LEU A 587 0.66 3.08 -21.57
C LEU A 587 -0.04 3.97 -22.61
N TRP A 588 0.29 3.81 -23.89
CA TRP A 588 -0.40 4.50 -24.98
C TRP A 588 -1.89 4.17 -25.00
N THR A 589 -2.22 2.87 -25.02
CA THR A 589 -3.61 2.40 -25.02
C THR A 589 -4.37 2.90 -23.79
N GLY A 590 -3.76 2.81 -22.61
CA GLY A 590 -4.34 3.33 -21.38
C GLY A 590 -4.59 4.84 -21.46
N THR A 591 -3.61 5.62 -21.94
CA THR A 591 -3.75 7.09 -22.05
C THR A 591 -4.87 7.48 -23.01
N VAL A 592 -4.97 6.81 -24.16
CA VAL A 592 -6.05 7.05 -25.14
C VAL A 592 -7.42 6.68 -24.54
N MET A 593 -7.53 5.53 -23.89
CA MET A 593 -8.78 5.13 -23.21
C MET A 593 -9.16 6.10 -22.07
N GLY A 594 -8.17 6.69 -21.41
CA GLY A 594 -8.39 7.73 -20.40
C GLY A 594 -8.97 8.99 -21.00
N ALA A 595 -8.46 9.40 -22.16
CA ALA A 595 -9.00 10.55 -22.88
C ALA A 595 -10.46 10.34 -23.33
N ILE A 596 -10.80 9.14 -23.79
CA ILE A 596 -12.19 8.77 -24.15
C ILE A 596 -13.10 8.84 -22.93
N TRP A 597 -12.65 8.28 -21.79
CA TRP A 597 -13.42 8.33 -20.55
C TRP A 597 -13.61 9.77 -20.03
N ALA A 598 -12.56 10.59 -20.10
CA ALA A 598 -12.61 11.99 -19.68
C ALA A 598 -13.59 12.80 -20.53
N ASP A 599 -13.62 12.55 -21.84
CA ASP A 599 -14.59 13.18 -22.76
C ASP A 599 -16.03 12.80 -22.38
N HIS A 600 -16.26 11.51 -22.13
CA HIS A 600 -17.57 11.01 -21.73
C HIS A 600 -18.04 11.54 -20.37
N SER A 601 -17.12 11.71 -19.41
CA SER A 601 -17.47 12.06 -18.02
C SER A 601 -17.45 13.57 -17.76
N TRP A 602 -16.54 14.29 -18.39
CA TRP A 602 -16.25 15.71 -18.11
C TRP A 602 -16.44 16.62 -19.33
N GLY A 603 -16.86 16.06 -20.48
CA GLY A 603 -17.09 16.82 -21.71
C GLY A 603 -15.82 17.35 -22.39
N ARG A 604 -14.65 16.83 -22.00
CA ARG A 604 -13.35 17.15 -22.62
C ARG A 604 -12.38 15.97 -22.54
N PRO A 605 -11.58 15.69 -23.58
CA PRO A 605 -10.70 14.52 -23.60
C PRO A 605 -9.40 14.68 -22.79
N TRP A 606 -9.03 15.90 -22.38
CA TRP A 606 -7.79 16.15 -21.65
C TRP A 606 -7.91 17.40 -20.79
N GLY A 607 -7.24 17.40 -19.64
CA GLY A 607 -7.36 18.48 -18.67
C GLY A 607 -6.10 19.03 -18.03
N TRP A 608 -4.92 18.57 -18.44
CA TRP A 608 -3.63 19.02 -17.89
C TRP A 608 -3.52 18.86 -16.37
N ASP A 609 -4.29 17.92 -15.81
CA ASP A 609 -4.15 17.50 -14.42
C ASP A 609 -2.75 16.90 -14.21
N PRO A 610 -2.13 17.07 -13.03
CA PRO A 610 -0.81 16.51 -12.75
C PRO A 610 -0.66 15.03 -13.13
N LYS A 611 -1.66 14.17 -12.90
CA LYS A 611 -1.56 12.74 -13.25
C LYS A 611 -1.55 12.50 -14.75
N GLU A 612 -2.35 13.26 -15.48
CA GLU A 612 -2.38 13.23 -16.94
C GLU A 612 -1.02 13.68 -17.51
N VAL A 613 -0.44 14.77 -16.98
CA VAL A 613 0.87 15.31 -17.40
C VAL A 613 1.99 14.32 -17.13
N PHE A 614 2.04 13.69 -15.95
CA PHE A 614 3.11 12.74 -15.63
C PHE A 614 2.96 11.41 -16.38
N ALA A 615 1.74 10.97 -16.69
CA ALA A 615 1.51 9.85 -17.60
C ALA A 615 2.05 10.15 -19.00
N LEU A 616 1.77 11.35 -19.53
CA LEU A 616 2.30 11.82 -20.82
C LEU A 616 3.83 11.92 -20.82
N ASN A 617 4.44 12.45 -19.75
CA ASN A 617 5.90 12.53 -19.61
C ASN A 617 6.56 11.15 -19.67
N THR A 618 5.98 10.17 -18.97
CA THR A 618 6.46 8.78 -19.00
C THR A 618 6.39 8.21 -20.42
N PHE A 619 5.28 8.46 -21.13
CA PHE A 619 5.11 8.05 -22.52
C PHE A 619 6.16 8.68 -23.44
N ILE A 620 6.40 10.00 -23.32
CA ILE A 620 7.40 10.73 -24.10
C ILE A 620 8.82 10.16 -23.85
N ILE A 621 9.17 9.82 -22.61
CA ILE A 621 10.47 9.24 -22.28
C ILE A 621 10.69 7.90 -23.00
N PHE A 622 9.69 7.03 -23.04
CA PHE A 622 9.80 5.77 -23.77
C PHE A 622 9.76 5.95 -25.28
N LEU A 623 9.02 6.94 -25.78
CA LEU A 623 9.10 7.33 -27.18
C LEU A 623 10.54 7.76 -27.53
N ILE A 624 11.14 8.63 -26.72
CA ILE A 624 12.53 9.07 -26.85
C ILE A 624 13.48 7.88 -26.78
N LEU A 625 13.28 6.94 -25.85
CA LEU A 625 14.08 5.72 -25.74
C LEU A 625 14.11 4.94 -27.07
N ILE A 626 12.93 4.65 -27.64
CA ILE A 626 12.81 3.93 -28.90
C ILE A 626 13.53 4.70 -30.03
N HIS A 627 13.36 6.03 -30.11
CA HIS A 627 13.98 6.87 -31.13
C HIS A 627 15.51 7.00 -30.99
N VAL A 628 15.99 7.25 -29.78
CA VAL A 628 17.42 7.37 -29.45
C VAL A 628 18.13 6.07 -29.81
N ARG A 629 17.53 4.92 -29.50
CA ARG A 629 18.09 3.59 -29.82
C ARG A 629 18.27 3.33 -31.32
N LEU A 630 17.52 4.01 -32.20
CA LEU A 630 17.71 3.94 -33.65
C LEU A 630 18.94 4.72 -34.14
N LYS A 631 19.37 5.75 -33.41
CA LYS A 631 20.44 6.67 -33.83
C LYS A 631 21.77 6.44 -33.11
N VAL A 632 21.74 5.99 -31.86
CA VAL A 632 22.95 5.86 -31.03
C VAL A 632 23.71 4.57 -31.32
N ARG A 633 25.05 4.65 -31.20
CA ARG A 633 25.93 3.49 -31.30
C ARG A 633 25.79 2.57 -30.09
N ASP A 634 25.75 3.14 -28.88
CA ASP A 634 25.62 2.37 -27.64
C ASP A 634 24.14 2.21 -27.21
N LYS A 635 23.45 1.26 -27.85
CA LYS A 635 22.03 1.02 -27.64
C LYS A 635 21.70 0.56 -26.22
N ALA A 636 22.51 -0.35 -25.67
CA ALA A 636 22.26 -0.98 -24.38
C ALA A 636 22.32 0.03 -23.24
N PHE A 637 23.25 0.97 -23.31
CA PHE A 637 23.36 2.05 -22.34
C PHE A 637 22.09 2.91 -22.26
N TRP A 638 21.69 3.47 -23.40
CA TRP A 638 20.57 4.41 -23.47
C TRP A 638 19.25 3.75 -23.13
N THR A 639 19.07 2.48 -23.50
CA THR A 639 17.92 1.69 -23.07
C THR A 639 17.86 1.55 -21.56
N ALA A 640 18.96 1.19 -20.91
CA ALA A 640 18.96 1.01 -19.48
C ALA A 640 18.63 2.32 -18.75
N VAL A 641 19.28 3.41 -19.13
CA VAL A 641 19.08 4.70 -18.46
C VAL A 641 17.69 5.27 -18.69
N LEU A 642 17.19 5.29 -19.91
CA LEU A 642 15.88 5.84 -20.19
C LEU A 642 14.75 4.96 -19.63
N ALA A 643 14.98 3.65 -19.46
CA ALA A 643 14.04 2.77 -18.75
C ALA A 643 13.94 3.12 -17.27
N VAL A 644 15.07 3.35 -16.59
CA VAL A 644 15.08 3.77 -15.17
C VAL A 644 14.48 5.17 -15.03
N VAL A 645 14.82 6.13 -15.90
CA VAL A 645 14.25 7.48 -15.89
C VAL A 645 12.72 7.44 -16.07
N GLY A 646 12.22 6.64 -17.01
CA GLY A 646 10.78 6.46 -17.21
C GLY A 646 10.09 5.85 -15.98
N PHE A 647 10.72 4.85 -15.35
CA PHE A 647 10.22 4.29 -14.08
C PHE A 647 10.16 5.33 -12.97
N GLU A 648 11.17 6.19 -12.82
CA GLU A 648 11.23 7.21 -11.76
C GLU A 648 10.21 8.32 -11.97
N VAL A 649 9.97 8.74 -13.22
CA VAL A 649 8.90 9.69 -13.54
C VAL A 649 7.52 9.10 -13.26
N MET A 650 7.32 7.81 -13.57
CA MET A 650 6.11 7.08 -13.18
C MET A 650 5.98 6.99 -11.66
N MET A 651 7.07 6.71 -10.93
CA MET A 651 7.05 6.66 -9.47
C MET A 651 6.74 8.01 -8.83
N PHE A 652 7.24 9.10 -9.40
CA PHE A 652 6.89 10.46 -8.99
C PHE A 652 5.38 10.69 -9.13
N ASN A 653 4.79 10.29 -10.25
CA ASN A 653 3.34 10.35 -10.42
C ASN A 653 2.61 9.57 -9.32
N TRP A 654 3.04 8.34 -9.09
CA TRP A 654 2.31 7.42 -8.25
C TRP A 654 2.46 7.70 -6.75
N ILE A 655 3.56 8.32 -6.33
CA ILE A 655 3.79 8.72 -4.93
C ILE A 655 3.45 10.18 -4.72
N VAL A 656 4.13 11.10 -5.41
CA VAL A 656 4.02 12.53 -5.10
C VAL A 656 2.66 13.07 -5.49
N VAL A 657 2.18 12.77 -6.69
CA VAL A 657 0.88 13.30 -7.14
C VAL A 657 -0.28 12.69 -6.34
N ASN A 658 -0.20 11.41 -5.96
CA ASN A 658 -1.26 10.79 -5.16
C ASN A 658 -1.29 11.25 -3.69
N PHE A 659 -0.12 11.46 -3.05
CA PHE A 659 -0.07 11.73 -1.62
C PHE A 659 0.12 13.21 -1.27
N VAL A 660 0.63 14.04 -2.19
CA VAL A 660 1.01 15.43 -1.92
C VAL A 660 0.11 16.43 -2.65
N ILE A 661 -0.33 16.12 -3.87
CA ILE A 661 -1.07 17.06 -4.72
C ILE A 661 -2.56 16.72 -4.72
N THR A 662 -3.40 17.69 -4.33
CA THR A 662 -4.86 17.58 -4.46
C THR A 662 -5.28 17.91 -5.89
N GLY A 663 -6.05 17.02 -6.53
CA GLY A 663 -6.57 17.20 -7.88
C GLY A 663 -7.82 16.36 -8.13
N LEU A 664 -8.48 16.52 -9.28
CA LEU A 664 -9.72 15.81 -9.66
C LEU A 664 -9.58 14.28 -9.62
N HIS A 665 -8.35 13.77 -9.71
CA HIS A 665 -8.04 12.35 -9.65
C HIS A 665 -7.55 11.88 -8.26
N SER A 666 -7.53 12.74 -7.23
CA SER A 666 -7.00 12.39 -5.90
C SER A 666 -7.94 11.42 -5.16
N TYR A 667 -7.76 10.12 -5.38
CA TYR A 667 -8.49 9.04 -4.70
C TYR A 667 -7.78 8.52 -3.42
N ALA A 668 -6.78 9.26 -2.93
CA ALA A 668 -6.00 8.93 -1.73
C ALA A 668 -6.47 9.71 -0.50
#